data_AF-A0A845WKM9-F1
#
_entry.id   AF-A0A845WKM9-F1
#
_cell.length_a   1.000
_cell.length_b   1.000
_cell.length_c   1.000
_cell.angle_alpha   90.00
_cell.angle_beta   90.00
_cell.angle_gamma   90.00
#
_symmetry.space_group_name_H-M   'P 1'
#
loop_
_entity.id
_entity.type
_entity.pdbx_description
1 polymer ?
#
loop_
_entity_poly.entity_id
_entity_poly.type
_entity_poly.pdbx_seq_one_letter_code
_entity_poly.pdbx_strand_id
1 'polypeptide(L)'
;MCREKEYHWVTLKILLTIHIYEYYRYALKSSANDGVWDTVPDYIEDEYPKTYGDTNSNIDAAFVINNYVYLFSGTEYYRLEENDTIELGTASPIVGSWGNLPSEIRDSGLSASLNHVDGNIETLYLIKGNAYIKYEMSNDEQAQPYEIKDVNYELIRLTSSTAEQLNQLLFADGIDELLKLSTQEINESPTLTKDGESTPYNIKMSPDKFSTEPTNSHLDFNSANGIYYWEVFFHAPFLIAQTLNTEQQFEYAKEWYEYIFDPTETSDYWKFLPFLAADPDALMASLSYDMDEFVTLFNEGTEEGTVNVNEIDGVSASEVESTVSNASDVVESMATVLAPFQEVFLGLLNQDLYEKSSGKDLAEIESWQEFSELNTVISNLSSYLSNGNITASTSDSELLNTWVSEMQEVMEILKKLDFRIDLMSNYNAQLTVYLEDPFDPHAIADLRPLAYRKAIVMRYIDNLLDWGDMLFRQYTRESINEARMLYILAYDLLGEKPENMGRVVLEPTQSYNSLYTDEDGNQVEPSEAYDFLIDLENSTTDGMVNEQSLSFAATQFDTVTNPYFFIKENELFTEYWTRVEDRLGKIRASLNIDGVAQPLPLFQPPIDPMALVNAAASGGGITAATMAAAGAASVPDYRFSSMMAKARDLVGKLKSFSDNLLSVLEKKDSEELSLMQNKQSAMILDIVTSLKKEQIKEAKESLANLKETKNSAIAQINHYENLISDGYLREEKYQLDLMMSAAIMHQVISLGQIASGLSYVAPQITLGAFSFGATAGGKNVGDMMTRFGEAVQTTAEGLSMFGEMSGVAAQFKRSKQEWELQKEMAASEAIQLDYQIAAQEHRIKMSEIELLQHEKDIENNEVITKFMKSKFSNMQLYSWMSSKISGLFFQTFKLAHDYAKKAEQAFIFEKGIKAGEVNYINGMYWENQYQGLLSGSTLELDLDRMEKAYGSMDSRRLEITKTISLLEMDPLALLQLKTKGSCTFRLSEELFDYDFPGHYNRQIKAVSLAFNVGEGQKVNATLTQLSSKLVMDTDIKAVKHLMDPANEATANVRADWRANQQVALSHVDQYTENSGMFELNFGDERYLPFEGTGAVSNWNLELNGKKGDYNPKDLLDVTIKLRYTAKQGGSRFANEVKGVLKPYNATSFFDLAYNFTDEWAALTEGETNDVSITFTQDMFPNMSSSKIIGLLIRYEYKNGQGGAFFTINDNLQVPNNTYLQPTTLSVGQRGSEWKFTVRGDASSLENAEMVLVYKAKI
;
A
#
# COMPACT_ATOMS: atom_id res chain seq x y z
N MET A 1 29.58 63.49 -64.28
CA MET A 1 29.69 63.18 -65.71
C MET A 1 28.39 62.50 -66.14
N CYS A 2 28.04 62.54 -67.43
CA CYS A 2 26.75 62.17 -68.04
C CYS A 2 25.67 63.28 -67.95
N ARG A 3 25.76 64.23 -68.89
CA ARG A 3 24.74 65.28 -69.14
C ARG A 3 24.02 65.08 -70.49
N GLU A 4 24.12 63.90 -71.08
CA GLU A 4 23.22 63.39 -72.11
C GLU A 4 22.71 62.05 -71.58
N LYS A 5 21.39 61.89 -71.50
CA LYS A 5 20.75 60.72 -70.89
C LYS A 5 20.63 59.63 -71.95
N GLU A 6 21.67 58.82 -72.04
CA GLU A 6 21.61 57.47 -72.62
C GLU A 6 21.75 56.49 -71.45
N TYR A 7 20.78 55.59 -71.30
CA TYR A 7 20.79 54.55 -70.28
C TYR A 7 21.05 53.22 -70.96
N HIS A 8 22.11 52.52 -70.54
CA HIS A 8 22.55 51.24 -71.09
C HIS A 8 22.34 50.13 -70.06
N TRP A 9 21.76 49.01 -70.49
CA TRP A 9 21.43 47.85 -69.66
C TRP A 9 22.07 46.59 -70.27
N VAL A 10 22.86 45.83 -69.50
CA VAL A 10 23.45 44.56 -69.97
C VAL A 10 22.96 43.42 -69.10
N THR A 11 22.26 42.46 -69.70
CA THR A 11 21.89 41.18 -69.07
C THR A 11 21.97 40.07 -70.11
N LEU A 12 22.54 38.91 -69.72
CA LEU A 12 22.56 37.63 -70.45
C LEU A 12 22.43 37.75 -72.00
N LYS A 13 23.45 38.36 -72.61
CA LYS A 13 23.64 38.52 -74.06
C LYS A 13 22.77 39.57 -74.77
N ILE A 14 22.12 40.49 -74.08
CA ILE A 14 21.34 41.58 -74.69
C ILE A 14 21.74 42.93 -74.07
N LEU A 15 21.96 43.95 -74.92
CA LEU A 15 22.12 45.34 -74.51
C LEU A 15 20.85 46.12 -74.88
N LEU A 16 20.20 46.77 -73.90
CA LEU A 16 19.09 47.69 -74.12
C LEU A 16 19.58 49.12 -73.91
N THR A 17 19.36 50.00 -74.89
CA THR A 17 19.71 51.42 -74.80
C THR A 17 18.47 52.27 -74.92
N ILE A 18 18.23 53.17 -73.96
CA ILE A 18 17.08 54.08 -73.97
C ILE A 18 17.58 55.49 -74.29
N HIS A 19 17.08 56.06 -75.39
CA HIS A 19 17.38 57.42 -75.79
C HIS A 19 16.09 58.12 -76.24
N ILE A 20 15.67 59.15 -75.48
CA ILE A 20 14.60 60.11 -75.81
C ILE A 20 13.39 59.47 -76.54
N TYR A 21 12.55 58.76 -75.77
CA TYR A 21 11.28 58.12 -76.19
C TYR A 21 11.39 56.87 -77.08
N GLU A 22 12.61 56.45 -77.40
CA GLU A 22 12.90 55.24 -78.18
C GLU A 22 13.81 54.29 -77.39
N TYR A 23 13.64 52.99 -77.61
CA TYR A 23 14.55 51.97 -77.08
C TYR A 23 15.11 51.07 -78.17
N TYR A 24 16.37 50.68 -77.98
CA TYR A 24 17.21 49.95 -78.93
C TYR A 24 17.66 48.63 -78.32
N ARG A 25 17.60 47.53 -79.09
CA ARG A 25 18.03 46.19 -78.65
C ARG A 25 19.21 45.70 -79.49
N TYR A 26 20.27 45.26 -78.80
CA TYR A 26 21.46 44.67 -79.42
C TYR A 26 21.67 43.24 -78.89
N ALA A 27 22.03 42.32 -79.80
CA ALA A 27 22.40 40.95 -79.44
C ALA A 27 23.92 40.83 -79.26
N LEU A 28 24.36 40.34 -78.10
CA LEU A 28 25.76 40.12 -77.75
C LEU A 28 26.14 38.65 -77.98
N LYS A 29 27.31 38.38 -78.57
CA LYS A 29 27.81 37.00 -78.73
C LYS A 29 28.46 36.51 -77.43
N SER A 30 28.26 35.23 -77.10
CA SER A 30 28.75 34.67 -75.84
C SER A 30 30.14 34.07 -75.92
N SER A 31 31.06 34.69 -75.19
CA SER A 31 32.10 34.02 -74.40
C SER A 31 32.96 35.10 -73.75
N ALA A 32 32.95 35.21 -72.42
CA ALA A 32 33.91 36.06 -71.73
C ALA A 32 34.19 35.52 -70.32
N ASN A 33 35.15 34.59 -70.23
CA ASN A 33 36.17 34.65 -69.19
C ASN A 33 37.44 35.08 -69.94
N ASP A 34 37.90 36.32 -69.71
CA ASP A 34 39.28 36.82 -69.90
C ASP A 34 39.32 38.37 -70.11
N GLY A 35 38.96 39.15 -69.08
CA GLY A 35 39.55 40.47 -68.76
C GLY A 35 39.78 41.58 -69.81
N VAL A 36 39.07 41.66 -70.94
CA VAL A 36 39.19 42.77 -71.93
C VAL A 36 37.85 43.51 -72.08
N TRP A 37 37.88 44.85 -72.18
CA TRP A 37 36.69 45.67 -72.47
C TRP A 37 36.25 45.51 -73.93
N ASP A 38 35.07 44.93 -74.17
CA ASP A 38 34.46 44.83 -75.49
C ASP A 38 33.72 46.12 -75.90
N THR A 39 33.77 46.48 -77.18
CA THR A 39 32.98 47.57 -77.79
C THR A 39 31.60 47.07 -78.19
N VAL A 40 30.56 47.90 -77.99
CA VAL A 40 29.16 47.62 -78.38
C VAL A 40 29.08 47.19 -79.86
N PRO A 41 28.44 46.06 -80.21
CA PRO A 41 28.34 45.61 -81.60
C PRO A 41 27.49 46.54 -82.49
N ASP A 42 27.86 46.68 -83.76
CA ASP A 42 27.20 47.55 -84.76
C ASP A 42 25.80 47.09 -85.25
N TYR A 43 25.26 45.97 -84.75
CA TYR A 43 24.03 45.38 -85.30
C TYR A 43 22.85 45.44 -84.32
N ILE A 44 21.87 46.28 -84.67
CA ILE A 44 20.55 46.40 -84.02
C ILE A 44 19.66 45.28 -84.56
N GLU A 45 18.88 44.62 -83.69
CA GLU A 45 17.92 43.60 -84.14
C GLU A 45 16.80 44.21 -85.01
N ASP A 46 16.37 43.48 -86.04
CA ASP A 46 15.27 43.92 -86.92
C ASP A 46 14.00 44.16 -86.09
N GLU A 47 13.31 45.28 -86.38
CA GLU A 47 12.17 45.88 -85.65
C GLU A 47 12.51 46.93 -84.56
N TYR A 48 13.78 47.32 -84.36
CA TYR A 48 14.18 48.41 -83.47
C TYR A 48 14.80 49.60 -84.23
N PRO A 49 14.63 50.87 -83.76
CA PRO A 49 14.01 51.27 -82.49
C PRO A 49 12.47 51.22 -82.45
N LYS A 50 11.89 51.01 -81.26
CA LYS A 50 10.45 51.08 -80.96
C LYS A 50 10.15 52.27 -80.01
N THR A 51 9.00 52.92 -80.20
CA THR A 51 8.54 54.08 -79.42
C THR A 51 7.59 53.70 -78.28
N TYR A 52 7.72 54.32 -77.11
CA TYR A 52 6.76 54.20 -76.01
C TYR A 52 5.37 54.69 -76.45
N GLY A 53 4.32 53.87 -76.26
CA GLY A 53 2.94 54.28 -76.51
C GLY A 53 2.42 55.21 -75.40
N ASP A 54 1.96 56.42 -75.77
CA ASP A 54 1.13 57.44 -75.07
C ASP A 54 1.27 57.69 -73.54
N THR A 55 2.27 57.13 -72.87
CA THR A 55 2.56 57.41 -71.46
C THR A 55 3.72 58.40 -71.39
N ASN A 56 3.44 59.61 -70.90
CA ASN A 56 4.42 60.70 -70.67
C ASN A 56 5.42 60.42 -69.52
N SER A 57 5.71 59.15 -69.23
CA SER A 57 6.46 58.69 -68.06
C SER A 57 7.90 58.38 -68.45
N ASN A 58 8.86 59.10 -67.90
CA ASN A 58 10.29 58.85 -68.11
C ASN A 58 10.77 57.78 -67.12
N ILE A 59 11.48 56.74 -67.56
CA ILE A 59 12.05 55.76 -66.63
C ILE A 59 13.21 56.42 -65.88
N ASP A 60 13.12 56.43 -64.55
CA ASP A 60 14.07 57.08 -63.67
C ASP A 60 15.13 56.11 -63.14
N ALA A 61 14.80 54.82 -62.96
CA ALA A 61 15.71 53.79 -62.46
C ALA A 61 15.26 52.39 -62.89
N ALA A 62 16.18 51.42 -62.97
CA ALA A 62 15.83 50.01 -63.12
C ALA A 62 16.87 49.08 -62.51
N PHE A 63 16.43 47.91 -62.05
CA PHE A 63 17.30 46.90 -61.45
C PHE A 63 16.61 45.53 -61.49
N VAL A 64 17.38 44.47 -61.22
CA VAL A 64 16.92 43.07 -61.29
C VAL A 64 16.95 42.46 -59.89
N ILE A 65 15.87 41.76 -59.52
CA ILE A 65 15.77 40.97 -58.28
C ILE A 65 14.96 39.71 -58.60
N ASN A 66 15.42 38.53 -58.19
CA ASN A 66 14.73 37.23 -58.27
C ASN A 66 14.08 36.93 -59.63
N ASN A 67 14.85 37.05 -60.72
CA ASN A 67 14.43 36.84 -62.13
C ASN A 67 13.39 37.85 -62.69
N TYR A 68 13.15 38.97 -62.00
CA TYR A 68 12.32 40.07 -62.50
C TYR A 68 13.12 41.35 -62.70
N VAL A 69 12.86 42.05 -63.81
CA VAL A 69 13.36 43.39 -64.11
C VAL A 69 12.32 44.41 -63.64
N TYR A 70 12.72 45.31 -62.75
CA TYR A 70 11.88 46.38 -62.22
C TYR A 70 12.26 47.72 -62.83
N LEU A 71 11.30 48.39 -63.48
CA LEU A 71 11.46 49.69 -64.14
C LEU A 71 10.67 50.75 -63.38
N PHE A 72 11.34 51.69 -62.71
CA PHE A 72 10.72 52.75 -61.92
C PHE A 72 10.53 54.03 -62.75
N SER A 73 9.33 54.62 -62.70
CA SER A 73 8.98 55.86 -63.39
C SER A 73 8.08 56.73 -62.52
N GLY A 74 8.59 57.86 -62.02
CA GLY A 74 7.86 58.69 -61.07
C GLY A 74 7.42 57.88 -59.84
N THR A 75 6.15 57.93 -59.50
CA THR A 75 5.58 57.21 -58.33
C THR A 75 5.13 55.78 -58.64
N GLU A 76 5.44 55.26 -59.83
CA GLU A 76 5.00 53.96 -60.32
C GLU A 76 6.20 53.12 -60.80
N TYR A 77 6.00 51.81 -60.92
CA TYR A 77 6.98 50.90 -61.51
C TYR A 77 6.30 49.84 -62.39
N TYR A 78 7.08 49.29 -63.32
CA TYR A 78 6.71 48.15 -64.16
C TYR A 78 7.58 46.96 -63.79
N ARG A 79 6.99 45.76 -63.82
CA ARG A 79 7.67 44.49 -63.52
C ARG A 79 7.65 43.62 -64.78
N LEU A 80 8.80 43.06 -65.15
CA LEU A 80 8.97 42.20 -66.32
C LEU A 80 9.69 40.91 -65.92
N GLU A 81 9.22 39.76 -66.38
CA GLU A 81 9.94 38.48 -66.24
C GLU A 81 11.11 38.41 -67.22
N GLU A 82 12.20 37.76 -66.81
CA GLU A 82 13.47 37.69 -67.55
C GLU A 82 13.36 37.12 -68.99
N ASN A 83 12.28 36.39 -69.30
CA ASN A 83 12.06 35.73 -70.60
C ASN A 83 10.87 36.28 -71.42
N ASP A 84 10.17 37.30 -70.95
CA ASP A 84 8.90 37.73 -71.55
C ASP A 84 9.08 38.79 -72.67
N THR A 85 8.20 38.78 -73.68
CA THR A 85 8.23 39.80 -74.74
C THR A 85 7.76 41.15 -74.19
N ILE A 86 8.61 42.17 -74.31
CA ILE A 86 8.48 43.50 -73.68
C ILE A 86 7.29 44.30 -74.23
N GLU A 87 6.07 43.92 -73.87
CA GLU A 87 4.94 44.85 -73.72
C GLU A 87 4.91 45.30 -72.25
N LEU A 88 5.09 46.59 -72.01
CA LEU A 88 4.98 47.13 -70.65
C LEU A 88 3.51 46.97 -70.20
N GLY A 89 3.30 46.06 -69.25
CA GLY A 89 1.99 45.84 -68.64
C GLY A 89 1.50 47.06 -67.84
N THR A 90 0.46 46.85 -67.03
CA THR A 90 -0.08 47.89 -66.14
C THR A 90 0.95 48.35 -65.11
N ALA A 91 1.10 49.68 -64.97
CA ALA A 91 1.97 50.30 -63.97
C ALA A 91 1.41 50.05 -62.55
N SER A 92 2.29 49.65 -61.63
CA SER A 92 1.97 49.47 -60.21
C SER A 92 2.47 50.69 -59.42
N PRO A 93 1.70 51.22 -58.46
CA PRO A 93 2.18 52.29 -57.58
C PRO A 93 3.29 51.75 -56.67
N ILE A 94 4.33 52.55 -56.43
CA ILE A 94 5.42 52.15 -55.49
C ILE A 94 4.88 52.12 -54.05
N VAL A 95 4.03 53.10 -53.70
CA VAL A 95 3.38 53.18 -52.38
C VAL A 95 2.47 51.96 -52.18
N GLY A 96 2.76 51.20 -51.11
CA GLY A 96 1.96 50.03 -50.73
C GLY A 96 2.31 48.74 -51.47
N SER A 97 3.20 48.78 -52.47
CA SER A 97 3.65 47.58 -53.19
C SER A 97 5.04 47.09 -52.75
N TRP A 98 5.84 47.95 -52.10
CA TRP A 98 7.19 47.62 -51.61
C TRP A 98 7.31 47.79 -50.08
N GLY A 99 7.92 46.80 -49.42
CA GLY A 99 7.95 46.72 -47.95
C GLY A 99 8.96 47.66 -47.29
N ASN A 100 10.24 47.49 -47.63
CA ASN A 100 11.40 48.10 -46.97
C ASN A 100 12.08 49.23 -47.77
N LEU A 101 11.35 49.85 -48.70
CA LEU A 101 11.78 51.09 -49.34
C LEU A 101 11.45 52.31 -48.44
N PRO A 102 12.39 53.26 -48.25
CA PRO A 102 12.13 54.51 -47.53
C PRO A 102 10.90 55.27 -48.06
N SER A 103 10.19 55.99 -47.18
CA SER A 103 9.03 56.80 -47.57
C SER A 103 9.35 57.80 -48.68
N GLU A 104 10.54 58.40 -48.70
CA GLU A 104 10.92 59.35 -49.75
C GLU A 104 10.96 58.72 -51.14
N ILE A 105 11.36 57.44 -51.24
CA ILE A 105 11.40 56.68 -52.49
C ILE A 105 9.98 56.24 -52.87
N ARG A 106 9.18 55.79 -51.89
CA ARG A 106 7.79 55.37 -52.14
C ARG A 106 6.92 56.52 -52.65
N ASP A 107 7.02 57.69 -52.05
CA ASP A 107 6.13 58.83 -52.34
C ASP A 107 6.53 59.62 -53.58
N SER A 108 7.78 59.50 -54.04
CA SER A 108 8.29 60.37 -55.10
C SER A 108 9.17 59.68 -56.15
N GLY A 109 9.37 58.37 -56.08
CA GLY A 109 10.14 57.60 -57.04
C GLY A 109 11.65 57.58 -56.80
N LEU A 110 12.38 56.85 -57.63
CA LEU A 110 13.84 56.83 -57.65
C LEU A 110 14.40 57.91 -58.60
N SER A 111 15.66 58.28 -58.43
CA SER A 111 16.40 59.14 -59.38
C SER A 111 17.39 58.36 -60.24
N ALA A 112 17.90 57.24 -59.72
CA ALA A 112 18.72 56.25 -60.42
C ALA A 112 18.86 54.99 -59.55
N SER A 113 19.35 53.91 -60.13
CA SER A 113 19.82 52.70 -59.44
C SER A 113 21.16 52.28 -60.03
N LEU A 114 21.99 51.60 -59.23
CA LEU A 114 23.28 51.09 -59.65
C LEU A 114 23.55 49.74 -58.97
N ASN A 115 23.72 48.69 -59.76
CA ASN A 115 24.30 47.43 -59.27
C ASN A 115 25.82 47.52 -59.39
N HIS A 116 26.51 47.26 -58.29
CA HIS A 116 27.96 47.25 -58.23
C HIS A 116 28.45 45.95 -57.60
N VAL A 117 29.35 45.26 -58.29
CA VAL A 117 29.97 44.03 -57.81
C VAL A 117 31.42 44.34 -57.45
N ASP A 118 31.81 44.09 -56.20
CA ASP A 118 33.18 44.19 -55.71
C ASP A 118 33.61 42.82 -55.15
N GLY A 119 34.40 42.07 -55.91
CA GLY A 119 34.70 40.66 -55.61
C GLY A 119 33.46 39.76 -55.71
N ASN A 120 33.14 39.04 -54.63
CA ASN A 120 31.94 38.20 -54.53
C ASN A 120 30.74 38.94 -53.92
N ILE A 121 30.86 40.24 -53.65
CA ILE A 121 29.81 41.03 -53.01
C ILE A 121 29.11 41.89 -54.07
N GLU A 122 27.87 41.56 -54.37
CA GLU A 122 26.95 42.33 -55.20
C GLU A 122 26.18 43.32 -54.32
N THR A 123 26.21 44.61 -54.67
CA THR A 123 25.55 45.69 -53.95
C THR A 123 24.63 46.49 -54.88
N LEU A 124 23.36 46.59 -54.53
CA LEU A 124 22.36 47.44 -55.17
C LEU A 124 22.30 48.80 -54.47
N TYR A 125 22.62 49.88 -55.19
CA TYR A 125 22.47 51.26 -54.74
C TYR A 125 21.22 51.88 -55.35
N LEU A 126 20.28 52.31 -54.50
CA LEU A 126 19.11 53.07 -54.92
C LEU A 126 19.30 54.56 -54.61
N ILE A 127 19.23 55.42 -55.61
CA ILE A 127 19.63 56.82 -55.53
C ILE A 127 18.40 57.73 -55.66
N LYS A 128 18.30 58.72 -54.77
CA LYS A 128 17.26 59.76 -54.79
C LYS A 128 17.87 61.15 -54.56
N GLY A 129 17.81 62.01 -55.58
CA GLY A 129 18.43 63.33 -55.53
C GLY A 129 19.96 63.22 -55.31
N ASN A 130 20.44 63.72 -54.16
CA ASN A 130 21.87 63.65 -53.78
C ASN A 130 22.15 62.58 -52.71
N ALA A 131 21.17 61.73 -52.39
CA ALA A 131 21.29 60.66 -51.39
C ALA A 131 21.13 59.29 -52.04
N TYR A 132 21.68 58.25 -51.40
CA TYR A 132 21.52 56.86 -51.82
C TYR A 132 21.31 55.95 -50.60
N ILE A 133 20.68 54.80 -50.84
CA ILE A 133 20.64 53.67 -49.92
C ILE A 133 21.34 52.48 -50.60
N LYS A 134 22.05 51.66 -49.82
CA LYS A 134 22.76 50.48 -50.32
C LYS A 134 22.11 49.22 -49.76
N TYR A 135 22.01 48.20 -50.59
CA TYR A 135 21.55 46.86 -50.23
C TYR A 135 22.59 45.86 -50.72
N GLU A 136 23.10 45.02 -49.81
CA GLU A 136 24.05 43.97 -50.14
C GLU A 136 23.27 42.73 -50.59
N MET A 137 23.28 42.46 -51.90
CA MET A 137 22.49 41.42 -52.54
C MET A 137 23.13 40.02 -52.43
N SER A 138 24.37 39.94 -51.97
CA SER A 138 25.10 38.67 -51.75
C SER A 138 25.05 38.17 -50.32
N ASN A 139 24.36 38.89 -49.42
CA ASN A 139 24.22 38.51 -48.02
C ASN A 139 22.73 38.38 -47.68
N ASP A 140 22.27 37.14 -47.46
CA ASP A 140 20.87 36.83 -47.18
C ASP A 140 20.43 37.22 -45.77
N GLU A 141 21.36 37.55 -44.87
CA GLU A 141 21.05 38.02 -43.51
C GLU A 141 20.72 39.53 -43.45
N GLN A 142 21.04 40.30 -44.49
CA GLN A 142 20.70 41.73 -44.57
C GLN A 142 19.39 41.96 -45.34
N ALA A 143 18.53 42.85 -44.83
CA ALA A 143 17.22 43.10 -45.41
C ALA A 143 17.31 43.67 -46.86
N GLN A 144 17.03 42.83 -47.86
CA GLN A 144 17.01 43.17 -49.29
C GLN A 144 15.66 43.76 -49.73
N PRO A 145 15.60 44.63 -50.76
CA PRO A 145 14.36 45.25 -51.20
C PRO A 145 13.41 44.24 -51.86
N TYR A 146 12.16 44.15 -51.38
CA TYR A 146 11.17 43.18 -51.87
C TYR A 146 9.79 43.79 -52.17
N GLU A 147 9.10 43.19 -53.14
CA GLU A 147 7.70 43.49 -53.45
C GLU A 147 6.80 42.71 -52.48
N ILE A 148 5.87 43.40 -51.80
CA ILE A 148 4.93 42.80 -50.82
C ILE A 148 4.08 41.70 -51.49
N LYS A 149 3.88 41.79 -52.81
CA LYS A 149 3.10 40.82 -53.56
C LYS A 149 3.74 39.43 -53.58
N ASP A 150 5.07 39.35 -53.61
CA ASP A 150 5.85 38.12 -53.75
C ASP A 150 6.33 37.56 -52.38
N VAL A 151 5.88 38.16 -51.28
CA VAL A 151 6.11 37.64 -49.93
C VAL A 151 5.19 36.44 -49.69
N ASN A 152 5.79 35.27 -49.47
CA ASN A 152 5.09 34.12 -48.91
C ASN A 152 4.84 34.38 -47.42
N TYR A 153 3.59 34.18 -46.99
CA TYR A 153 3.22 34.36 -45.60
C TYR A 153 3.15 33.00 -44.91
N GLU A 154 3.83 32.86 -43.78
CA GLU A 154 3.64 31.76 -42.84
C GLU A 154 2.44 32.08 -41.93
N LEU A 155 1.55 31.10 -41.75
CA LEU A 155 0.37 31.25 -40.90
C LEU A 155 0.60 30.53 -39.56
N ILE A 156 1.02 31.29 -38.54
CA ILE A 156 1.21 30.75 -37.18
C ILE A 156 -0.10 30.83 -36.41
N ARG A 157 -0.54 29.71 -35.83
CA ARG A 157 -1.73 29.63 -35.00
C ARG A 157 -1.42 29.95 -33.54
N LEU A 158 -2.10 30.96 -32.99
CA LEU A 158 -1.95 31.36 -31.58
C LEU A 158 -2.98 30.72 -30.64
N THR A 159 -4.07 30.18 -31.18
CA THR A 159 -5.21 29.65 -30.41
C THR A 159 -5.37 28.15 -30.60
N SER A 160 -5.82 27.43 -29.57
CA SER A 160 -6.20 26.02 -29.67
C SER A 160 -7.72 25.85 -29.86
N SER A 161 -8.13 24.93 -30.74
CA SER A 161 -9.54 24.54 -30.95
C SER A 161 -9.96 23.31 -30.12
N THR A 162 -9.03 22.68 -29.40
CA THR A 162 -9.24 21.39 -28.72
C THR A 162 -9.64 21.53 -27.25
N ALA A 163 -9.49 22.71 -26.66
CA ALA A 163 -9.79 22.96 -25.24
C ALA A 163 -11.23 22.58 -24.83
N GLU A 164 -12.23 22.77 -25.70
CA GLU A 164 -13.61 22.34 -25.41
C GLU A 164 -13.74 20.82 -25.37
N GLN A 165 -13.09 20.13 -26.31
CA GLN A 165 -13.11 18.66 -26.40
C GLN A 165 -12.35 18.03 -25.22
N LEU A 166 -11.18 18.57 -24.86
CA LEU A 166 -10.42 18.12 -23.68
C LEU A 166 -11.22 18.31 -22.39
N ASN A 167 -11.93 19.43 -22.23
CA ASN A 167 -12.83 19.63 -21.08
C ASN A 167 -13.98 18.62 -21.08
N GLN A 168 -14.59 18.33 -22.23
CA GLN A 168 -15.67 17.35 -22.31
C GLN A 168 -15.19 15.94 -21.92
N LEU A 169 -14.03 15.51 -22.42
CA LEU A 169 -13.42 14.23 -22.06
C LEU A 169 -13.13 14.14 -20.55
N LEU A 170 -12.50 15.18 -19.98
CA LEU A 170 -12.22 15.24 -18.54
C LEU A 170 -13.50 15.18 -17.69
N PHE A 171 -14.56 15.91 -18.07
CA PHE A 171 -15.80 15.94 -17.29
C PHE A 171 -16.68 14.70 -17.48
N ALA A 172 -16.62 14.05 -18.64
CA ALA A 172 -17.41 12.85 -18.94
C ALA A 172 -16.79 11.59 -18.34
N ASP A 173 -15.48 11.40 -18.57
CA ASP A 173 -14.81 10.10 -18.37
C ASP A 173 -13.61 10.19 -17.42
N GLY A 174 -13.22 11.39 -16.97
CA GLY A 174 -12.23 11.60 -15.91
C GLY A 174 -10.79 11.80 -16.40
N ILE A 175 -9.83 11.64 -15.48
CA ILE A 175 -8.40 11.88 -15.73
C ILE A 175 -7.81 10.78 -16.64
N ASP A 176 -8.24 9.53 -16.46
CA ASP A 176 -7.81 8.40 -17.29
C ASP A 176 -8.06 8.67 -18.78
N GLU A 177 -9.24 9.18 -19.13
CA GLU A 177 -9.58 9.48 -20.52
C GLU A 177 -8.84 10.72 -21.04
N LEU A 178 -8.65 11.72 -20.18
CA LEU A 178 -7.88 12.90 -20.55
C LEU A 178 -6.45 12.53 -20.94
N LEU A 179 -5.74 11.74 -20.12
CA LEU A 179 -4.31 11.45 -20.29
C LEU A 179 -4.00 10.34 -21.32
N LYS A 180 -5.02 9.71 -21.92
CA LYS A 180 -4.81 8.70 -22.97
C LYS A 180 -4.09 9.27 -24.19
N LEU A 181 -3.32 8.40 -24.84
CA LEU A 181 -2.65 8.72 -26.10
C LEU A 181 -3.65 9.17 -27.19
N SER A 182 -4.79 8.49 -27.32
CA SER A 182 -5.84 8.84 -28.29
C SER A 182 -6.41 10.25 -28.12
N THR A 183 -6.35 10.81 -26.91
CA THR A 183 -6.79 12.18 -26.62
C THR A 183 -5.75 13.21 -27.08
N GLN A 184 -4.47 12.83 -27.10
CA GLN A 184 -3.38 13.66 -27.63
C GLN A 184 -3.35 13.66 -29.17
N GLU A 185 -3.95 12.63 -29.81
CA GLU A 185 -4.14 12.52 -31.26
C GLU A 185 -5.38 13.26 -31.79
N ILE A 186 -6.00 14.15 -31.00
CA ILE A 186 -7.15 14.93 -31.47
C ILE A 186 -6.68 15.95 -32.51
N ASN A 187 -7.31 15.89 -33.69
CA ASN A 187 -7.06 16.83 -34.79
C ASN A 187 -7.22 18.29 -34.36
N GLU A 188 -6.22 19.08 -34.70
CA GLU A 188 -6.14 20.49 -34.41
C GLU A 188 -6.35 21.28 -35.70
N SER A 189 -7.61 21.36 -36.13
CA SER A 189 -7.99 22.06 -37.37
C SER A 189 -8.41 23.52 -37.09
N PRO A 190 -7.83 24.51 -37.78
CA PRO A 190 -8.36 25.87 -37.80
C PRO A 190 -9.64 25.90 -38.65
N THR A 191 -10.58 26.80 -38.33
CA THR A 191 -11.74 27.04 -39.20
C THR A 191 -11.35 28.00 -40.32
N LEU A 192 -10.85 27.46 -41.44
CA LEU A 192 -10.45 28.21 -42.64
C LEU A 192 -11.35 27.86 -43.83
N THR A 193 -11.52 28.80 -44.76
CA THR A 193 -12.27 28.56 -46.00
C THR A 193 -11.53 29.13 -47.22
N LYS A 194 -11.46 28.34 -48.30
CA LYS A 194 -10.93 28.81 -49.60
C LYS A 194 -12.00 29.52 -50.44
N ASP A 195 -13.27 29.12 -50.29
CA ASP A 195 -14.36 29.53 -51.19
C ASP A 195 -15.51 30.33 -50.52
N GLY A 196 -15.42 30.63 -49.22
CA GLY A 196 -16.45 31.36 -48.44
C GLY A 196 -16.17 32.84 -48.18
N GLU A 197 -17.12 33.57 -47.59
CA GLU A 197 -16.87 34.89 -46.99
C GLU A 197 -16.24 34.74 -45.59
N SER A 198 -15.37 35.67 -45.22
CA SER A 198 -14.76 35.71 -43.89
C SER A 198 -15.83 36.04 -42.84
N THR A 199 -15.90 35.22 -41.78
CA THR A 199 -16.80 35.43 -40.62
C THR A 199 -15.96 35.52 -39.34
N PRO A 200 -16.54 35.95 -38.19
CA PRO A 200 -15.84 35.95 -36.91
C PRO A 200 -15.27 34.59 -36.47
N TYR A 201 -15.74 33.50 -37.07
CA TYR A 201 -15.33 32.12 -36.75
C TYR A 201 -14.78 31.38 -37.98
N ASN A 202 -14.54 32.05 -39.11
CA ASN A 202 -14.04 31.41 -40.33
C ASN A 202 -13.22 32.41 -41.14
N ILE A 203 -11.93 32.17 -41.32
CA ILE A 203 -11.05 33.10 -42.04
C ILE A 203 -10.91 32.63 -43.49
N LYS A 204 -11.17 33.55 -44.43
CA LYS A 204 -10.95 33.27 -45.86
C LYS A 204 -9.46 33.34 -46.19
N MET A 205 -8.90 32.26 -46.74
CA MET A 205 -7.50 32.18 -47.15
C MET A 205 -7.35 32.33 -48.67
N SER A 206 -6.32 33.05 -49.12
CA SER A 206 -5.96 33.17 -50.54
C SER A 206 -5.01 32.01 -50.92
N PRO A 207 -5.40 31.07 -51.80
CA PRO A 207 -4.60 29.87 -52.09
C PRO A 207 -3.21 30.15 -52.64
N ASP A 208 -3.02 31.28 -53.31
CA ASP A 208 -1.77 31.63 -54.01
C ASP A 208 -0.71 32.29 -53.11
N LYS A 209 -0.98 32.51 -51.81
CA LYS A 209 -0.13 33.30 -50.90
C LYS A 209 0.33 32.59 -49.62
N PHE A 210 -0.24 31.42 -49.34
CA PHE A 210 0.05 30.60 -48.16
C PHE A 210 0.47 29.22 -48.66
N SER A 211 1.61 28.72 -48.19
CA SER A 211 2.19 27.45 -48.65
C SER A 211 1.38 26.23 -48.20
N THR A 212 0.79 26.28 -47.00
CA THR A 212 0.06 25.18 -46.36
C THR A 212 -1.01 25.73 -45.39
N GLU A 213 -2.07 24.94 -45.13
CA GLU A 213 -3.00 25.23 -44.02
C GLU A 213 -2.35 24.77 -42.70
N PRO A 214 -2.43 25.53 -41.58
CA PRO A 214 -1.88 25.12 -40.29
C PRO A 214 -2.83 24.15 -39.59
N THR A 215 -3.06 23.00 -40.23
CA THR A 215 -3.83 21.87 -39.73
C THR A 215 -2.88 20.82 -39.21
N ASN A 216 -3.03 20.41 -37.94
CA ASN A 216 -2.27 19.28 -37.40
C ASN A 216 -3.24 18.13 -37.14
N SER A 217 -2.80 16.91 -37.40
CA SER A 217 -3.56 15.67 -37.16
C SER A 217 -3.58 15.25 -35.68
N HIS A 218 -2.93 16.03 -34.82
CA HIS A 218 -2.79 15.80 -33.38
C HIS A 218 -2.61 17.14 -32.65
N LEU A 219 -2.59 17.11 -31.31
CA LEU A 219 -2.25 18.29 -30.51
C LEU A 219 -0.83 18.77 -30.82
N ASP A 220 -0.69 20.07 -31.09
CA ASP A 220 0.60 20.67 -31.41
C ASP A 220 1.39 21.07 -30.15
N PHE A 221 2.30 20.18 -29.75
CA PHE A 221 3.21 20.37 -28.61
C PHE A 221 4.31 21.42 -28.85
N ASN A 222 4.47 21.91 -30.09
CA ASN A 222 5.41 22.96 -30.47
C ASN A 222 4.72 24.30 -30.76
N SER A 223 3.39 24.36 -30.72
CA SER A 223 2.61 25.60 -30.90
C SER A 223 2.81 26.61 -29.76
N ALA A 224 2.25 27.81 -29.93
CA ALA A 224 2.15 28.80 -28.86
C ALA A 224 1.47 28.28 -27.58
N ASN A 225 0.68 27.19 -27.66
CA ASN A 225 0.05 26.53 -26.51
C ASN A 225 0.74 25.22 -26.10
N GLY A 226 1.80 24.82 -26.81
CA GLY A 226 2.50 23.55 -26.61
C GLY A 226 3.01 23.35 -25.18
N ILE A 227 3.52 24.42 -24.54
CA ILE A 227 3.99 24.37 -23.15
C ILE A 227 2.91 23.89 -22.16
N TYR A 228 1.64 24.27 -22.39
CA TYR A 228 0.53 23.84 -21.54
C TYR A 228 0.18 22.36 -21.78
N TYR A 229 0.35 21.87 -22.99
CA TYR A 229 0.20 20.44 -23.27
C TYR A 229 1.32 19.63 -22.63
N TRP A 230 2.57 20.09 -22.69
CA TRP A 230 3.68 19.49 -21.93
C TRP A 230 3.42 19.49 -20.42
N GLU A 231 2.87 20.58 -19.87
CA GLU A 231 2.53 20.65 -18.45
C GLU A 231 1.45 19.63 -18.07
N VAL A 232 0.35 19.56 -18.82
CA VAL A 232 -0.80 18.70 -18.52
C VAL A 232 -0.48 17.22 -18.71
N PHE A 233 0.18 16.86 -19.81
CA PHE A 233 0.36 15.46 -20.20
C PHE A 233 1.67 14.84 -19.71
N PHE A 234 2.67 15.64 -19.32
CA PHE A 234 3.96 15.13 -18.84
C PHE A 234 4.35 15.66 -17.45
N HIS A 235 4.52 16.97 -17.27
CA HIS A 235 5.09 17.49 -16.01
C HIS A 235 4.17 17.30 -14.80
N ALA A 236 2.86 17.50 -14.95
CA ALA A 236 1.91 17.32 -13.85
C ALA A 236 1.82 15.85 -13.39
N PRO A 237 1.60 14.85 -14.28
CA PRO A 237 1.64 13.45 -13.88
C PRO A 237 2.99 13.04 -13.25
N PHE A 238 4.10 13.51 -13.82
CA PHE A 238 5.44 13.22 -13.30
C PHE A 238 5.67 13.78 -11.89
N LEU A 239 5.28 15.04 -11.63
CA LEU A 239 5.41 15.67 -10.32
C LEU A 239 4.48 15.03 -9.27
N ILE A 240 3.26 14.66 -9.66
CA ILE A 240 2.32 13.96 -8.78
C ILE A 240 2.90 12.61 -8.38
N ALA A 241 3.41 11.83 -9.33
CA ALA A 241 4.05 10.54 -9.06
C ALA A 241 5.27 10.68 -8.12
N GLN A 242 6.14 11.68 -8.32
CA GLN A 242 7.28 11.94 -7.44
C GLN A 242 6.85 12.33 -6.02
N THR A 243 5.81 13.15 -5.89
CA THR A 243 5.28 13.58 -4.60
C THR A 243 4.68 12.39 -3.85
N LEU A 244 3.89 11.55 -4.54
CA LEU A 244 3.32 10.33 -3.98
C LEU A 244 4.41 9.33 -3.55
N ASN A 245 5.46 9.16 -4.33
CA ASN A 245 6.61 8.33 -3.96
C ASN A 245 7.31 8.88 -2.69
N THR A 246 7.55 10.19 -2.62
CA THR A 246 8.15 10.84 -1.44
C THR A 246 7.30 10.65 -0.17
N GLU A 247 5.97 10.67 -0.30
CA GLU A 247 5.00 10.40 0.76
C GLU A 247 4.74 8.89 0.98
N GLN A 248 5.52 8.00 0.36
CA GLN A 248 5.47 6.54 0.48
C GLN A 248 4.16 5.90 0.00
N GLN A 249 3.46 6.55 -0.93
CA GLN A 249 2.26 6.05 -1.60
C GLN A 249 2.62 5.38 -2.93
N PHE A 250 3.43 4.32 -2.85
CA PHE A 250 4.12 3.74 -4.01
C PHE A 250 3.19 3.14 -5.08
N GLU A 251 2.06 2.54 -4.68
CA GLU A 251 1.08 1.99 -5.61
C GLU A 251 0.42 3.09 -6.46
N TYR A 252 -0.04 4.17 -5.82
CA TYR A 252 -0.56 5.34 -6.53
C TYR A 252 0.51 6.06 -7.34
N ALA A 253 1.73 6.17 -6.82
CA ALA A 253 2.85 6.74 -7.57
C ALA A 253 3.15 5.96 -8.86
N LYS A 254 3.08 4.61 -8.79
CA LYS A 254 3.20 3.73 -9.95
C LYS A 254 2.11 4.03 -10.99
N GLU A 255 0.83 4.07 -10.57
CA GLU A 255 -0.29 4.40 -11.47
C GLU A 255 -0.07 5.74 -12.19
N TRP A 256 0.43 6.75 -11.47
CA TRP A 256 0.69 8.06 -12.07
C TRP A 256 1.86 8.07 -13.04
N TYR A 257 2.91 7.28 -12.80
CA TYR A 257 3.97 7.10 -13.78
C TYR A 257 3.48 6.35 -15.04
N GLU A 258 2.53 5.42 -14.90
CA GLU A 258 1.95 4.64 -16.00
C GLU A 258 1.12 5.48 -16.99
N TYR A 259 0.67 6.70 -16.62
CA TYR A 259 0.13 7.66 -17.60
C TYR A 259 1.19 8.26 -18.54
N ILE A 260 2.48 8.04 -18.28
CA ILE A 260 3.59 8.48 -19.15
C ILE A 260 4.32 7.28 -19.74
N PHE A 261 4.64 6.29 -18.89
CA PHE A 261 5.38 5.09 -19.26
C PHE A 261 4.75 3.86 -18.61
N ASP A 262 4.10 3.03 -19.42
CA ASP A 262 3.51 1.76 -18.99
C ASP A 262 4.29 0.58 -19.62
N PRO A 263 5.17 -0.08 -18.86
CA PRO A 263 5.96 -1.21 -19.37
C PRO A 263 5.13 -2.50 -19.56
N THR A 264 3.82 -2.50 -19.29
CA THR A 264 2.96 -3.68 -19.46
C THR A 264 2.30 -3.75 -20.85
N GLU A 265 2.33 -2.66 -21.61
CA GLU A 265 1.82 -2.59 -22.98
C GLU A 265 2.95 -2.72 -24.01
N THR A 266 2.76 -3.55 -25.04
CA THR A 266 3.86 -3.91 -25.95
C THR A 266 4.13 -2.87 -27.03
N SER A 267 3.09 -2.26 -27.63
CA SER A 267 3.26 -1.34 -28.78
C SER A 267 3.23 0.15 -28.43
N ASP A 268 2.63 0.51 -27.29
CA ASP A 268 2.39 1.90 -26.87
C ASP A 268 2.87 2.12 -25.42
N TYR A 269 4.04 1.60 -25.06
CA TYR A 269 4.60 1.75 -23.71
C TYR A 269 4.89 3.20 -23.33
N TRP A 270 5.10 4.08 -24.32
CA TRP A 270 5.08 5.53 -24.13
C TRP A 270 3.68 6.10 -24.34
N LYS A 271 3.09 6.66 -23.27
CA LYS A 271 1.74 7.25 -23.27
C LYS A 271 1.72 8.75 -23.54
N PHE A 272 2.90 9.33 -23.77
CA PHE A 272 3.07 10.74 -24.10
C PHE A 272 3.50 10.91 -25.56
N LEU A 273 2.70 11.63 -26.36
CA LEU A 273 2.85 11.71 -27.82
C LEU A 273 4.24 12.17 -28.29
N PRO A 274 4.87 13.21 -27.69
CA PRO A 274 6.25 13.59 -28.03
C PRO A 274 7.33 12.52 -27.77
N PHE A 275 7.02 11.47 -26.99
CA PHE A 275 7.94 10.35 -26.77
C PHE A 275 7.77 9.20 -27.78
N LEU A 276 6.88 9.31 -28.76
CA LEU A 276 6.68 8.31 -29.83
C LEU A 276 7.51 8.56 -31.11
N ALA A 277 8.28 9.65 -31.15
CA ALA A 277 9.29 9.95 -32.16
C ALA A 277 10.17 8.73 -32.49
N ALA A 278 10.26 8.37 -33.78
CA ALA A 278 10.99 7.20 -34.25
C ALA A 278 12.01 7.56 -35.34
N ASP A 279 13.19 6.98 -35.23
CA ASP A 279 14.35 7.19 -36.09
C ASP A 279 14.37 6.12 -37.20
N PRO A 280 14.25 6.51 -38.48
CA PRO A 280 14.23 5.58 -39.61
C PRO A 280 15.42 4.60 -39.62
N ASP A 281 16.64 5.09 -39.37
CA ASP A 281 17.85 4.26 -39.35
C ASP A 281 17.84 3.29 -38.16
N ALA A 282 17.35 3.73 -36.99
CA ALA A 282 17.25 2.87 -35.80
C ALA A 282 16.24 1.74 -35.96
N LEU A 283 15.09 2.04 -36.55
CA LEU A 283 14.07 1.06 -36.85
C LEU A 283 14.61 0.02 -37.84
N MET A 284 15.31 0.48 -38.88
CA MET A 284 15.90 -0.41 -39.88
C MET A 284 17.09 -1.20 -39.33
N ALA A 285 17.89 -0.63 -38.43
CA ALA A 285 18.97 -1.34 -37.75
C ALA A 285 18.44 -2.44 -36.82
N SER A 286 17.40 -2.15 -36.03
CA SER A 286 16.72 -3.17 -35.20
C SER A 286 16.16 -4.28 -36.07
N LEU A 287 15.43 -3.93 -37.13
CA LEU A 287 14.85 -4.89 -38.05
C LEU A 287 15.91 -5.74 -38.76
N SER A 288 17.05 -5.13 -39.16
CA SER A 288 18.17 -5.83 -39.79
C SER A 288 18.83 -6.79 -38.81
N TYR A 289 19.05 -6.36 -37.56
CA TYR A 289 19.63 -7.18 -36.52
C TYR A 289 18.77 -8.41 -36.23
N ASP A 290 17.47 -8.22 -35.98
CA ASP A 290 16.53 -9.30 -35.69
C ASP A 290 16.41 -10.27 -36.88
N MET A 291 16.45 -9.75 -38.10
CA MET A 291 16.45 -10.58 -39.31
C MET A 291 17.73 -11.41 -39.46
N ASP A 292 18.90 -10.81 -39.21
CA ASP A 292 20.19 -11.49 -39.35
C ASP A 292 20.41 -12.54 -38.26
N GLU A 293 20.00 -12.28 -37.03
CA GLU A 293 19.99 -13.27 -35.94
C GLU A 293 19.02 -14.43 -36.26
N PHE A 294 17.83 -14.12 -36.79
CA PHE A 294 16.87 -15.11 -37.23
C PHE A 294 17.46 -16.03 -38.33
N VAL A 295 18.06 -15.44 -39.36
CA VAL A 295 18.68 -16.17 -40.48
C VAL A 295 19.88 -16.98 -40.00
N THR A 296 20.70 -16.44 -39.10
CA THR A 296 21.86 -17.13 -38.53
C THR A 296 21.44 -18.36 -37.73
N LEU A 297 20.50 -18.20 -36.78
CA LEU A 297 20.00 -19.31 -35.98
C LEU A 297 19.30 -20.38 -36.85
N PHE A 298 18.59 -19.97 -37.89
CA PHE A 298 17.97 -20.89 -38.84
C PHE A 298 19.01 -21.70 -39.63
N ASN A 299 20.05 -21.06 -40.16
CA ASN A 299 21.09 -21.73 -40.96
C ASN A 299 21.99 -22.64 -40.10
N GLU A 300 22.50 -22.15 -38.98
CA GLU A 300 23.32 -22.96 -38.06
C GLU A 300 22.49 -24.11 -37.48
N GLY A 301 21.24 -23.84 -37.09
CA GLY A 301 20.36 -24.85 -36.53
C GLY A 301 19.94 -25.93 -37.51
N THR A 302 19.82 -25.63 -38.81
CA THR A 302 19.54 -26.63 -39.85
C THR A 302 20.77 -27.50 -40.15
N GLU A 303 21.98 -26.94 -40.10
CA GLU A 303 23.24 -27.71 -40.23
C GLU A 303 23.49 -28.63 -39.02
N GLU A 304 23.17 -28.17 -37.80
CA GLU A 304 23.32 -28.93 -36.56
C GLU A 304 22.14 -29.90 -36.28
N GLY A 305 21.04 -29.76 -37.02
CA GLY A 305 19.82 -30.58 -36.87
C GLY A 305 18.93 -30.21 -35.68
N THR A 306 19.12 -29.02 -35.10
CA THR A 306 18.28 -28.43 -34.03
C THR A 306 17.07 -27.68 -34.59
N VAL A 307 17.13 -27.24 -35.84
CA VAL A 307 16.02 -26.67 -36.63
C VAL A 307 15.68 -27.63 -37.78
N ASN A 308 14.40 -27.94 -37.95
CA ASN A 308 13.88 -28.83 -39.01
C ASN A 308 12.90 -28.07 -39.90
N VAL A 309 13.12 -28.16 -41.21
CA VAL A 309 12.24 -27.63 -42.25
C VAL A 309 11.33 -28.75 -42.77
N ASN A 310 10.02 -28.56 -42.64
CA ASN A 310 9.00 -29.56 -43.00
C ASN A 310 8.17 -29.09 -44.20
N GLU A 311 7.85 -30.02 -45.11
CA GLU A 311 6.89 -29.79 -46.18
C GLU A 311 5.46 -29.88 -45.64
N ILE A 312 4.83 -28.73 -45.40
CA ILE A 312 3.48 -28.60 -44.86
C ILE A 312 2.70 -27.62 -45.74
N ASP A 313 1.43 -27.91 -45.98
CA ASP A 313 0.48 -27.08 -46.75
C ASP A 313 0.90 -26.72 -48.18
N GLY A 314 1.68 -27.60 -48.82
CA GLY A 314 2.06 -27.45 -50.24
C GLY A 314 3.26 -26.54 -50.48
N VAL A 315 3.87 -26.01 -49.42
CA VAL A 315 5.12 -25.24 -49.45
C VAL A 315 6.29 -26.22 -49.34
N SER A 316 7.19 -26.18 -50.33
CA SER A 316 8.39 -27.05 -50.34
C SER A 316 9.47 -26.57 -49.37
N ALA A 317 10.33 -27.47 -48.89
CA ALA A 317 11.47 -27.08 -48.04
C ALA A 317 12.39 -26.06 -48.73
N SER A 318 12.61 -26.19 -50.04
CA SER A 318 13.40 -25.23 -50.82
C SER A 318 12.75 -23.85 -50.94
N GLU A 319 11.43 -23.75 -50.79
CA GLU A 319 10.71 -22.48 -50.81
C GLU A 319 10.83 -21.75 -49.47
N VAL A 320 10.82 -22.48 -48.34
CA VAL A 320 11.10 -21.95 -47.00
C VAL A 320 12.55 -21.46 -46.93
N GLU A 321 13.52 -22.30 -47.32
CA GLU A 321 14.95 -21.95 -47.33
C GLU A 321 15.23 -20.74 -48.24
N SER A 322 14.60 -20.68 -49.42
CA SER A 322 14.73 -19.51 -50.30
C SER A 322 14.09 -18.25 -49.74
N THR A 323 13.01 -18.36 -48.96
CA THR A 323 12.37 -17.19 -48.33
C THR A 323 13.26 -16.63 -47.23
N VAL A 324 13.84 -17.50 -46.39
CA VAL A 324 14.76 -17.10 -45.30
C VAL A 324 16.06 -16.52 -45.86
N SER A 325 16.66 -17.16 -46.87
CA SER A 325 17.93 -16.70 -47.45
C SER A 325 17.82 -15.35 -48.18
N ASN A 326 16.63 -14.97 -48.65
CA ASN A 326 16.40 -13.69 -49.31
C ASN A 326 15.89 -12.60 -48.34
N ALA A 327 15.70 -12.92 -47.06
CA ALA A 327 15.02 -12.03 -46.12
C ALA A 327 15.87 -10.81 -45.76
N SER A 328 17.17 -10.99 -45.49
CA SER A 328 18.10 -9.89 -45.23
C SER A 328 18.22 -8.93 -46.44
N ASP A 329 18.26 -9.45 -47.67
CA ASP A 329 18.30 -8.63 -48.90
C ASP A 329 17.08 -7.70 -49.03
N VAL A 330 15.89 -8.16 -48.60
CA VAL A 330 14.65 -7.38 -48.63
C VAL A 330 14.65 -6.29 -47.55
N VAL A 331 15.21 -6.57 -46.37
CA VAL A 331 15.41 -5.57 -45.30
C VAL A 331 16.39 -4.48 -45.76
N GLU A 332 17.51 -4.85 -46.39
CA GLU A 332 18.50 -3.91 -46.92
C GLU A 332 17.93 -3.02 -48.04
N SER A 333 17.07 -3.58 -48.90
CA SER A 333 16.35 -2.83 -49.93
C SER A 333 15.43 -1.76 -49.31
N MET A 334 14.69 -2.10 -48.25
CA MET A 334 13.87 -1.13 -47.53
C MET A 334 14.71 -0.06 -46.82
N ALA A 335 15.83 -0.45 -46.20
CA ALA A 335 16.75 0.46 -45.52
C ALA A 335 17.33 1.49 -46.49
N THR A 336 17.73 1.05 -47.68
CA THR A 336 18.27 1.92 -48.74
C THR A 336 17.28 3.00 -49.17
N VAL A 337 15.99 2.65 -49.22
CA VAL A 337 14.92 3.58 -49.61
C VAL A 337 14.55 4.54 -48.49
N LEU A 338 14.68 4.11 -47.23
CA LEU A 338 14.40 4.94 -46.05
C LEU A 338 15.56 5.84 -45.63
N ALA A 339 16.81 5.49 -45.97
CA ALA A 339 18.01 6.23 -45.56
C ALA A 339 17.96 7.75 -45.84
N PRO A 340 17.45 8.24 -46.98
CA PRO A 340 17.36 9.68 -47.23
C PRO A 340 16.37 10.41 -46.31
N PHE A 341 15.39 9.70 -45.75
CA PHE A 341 14.47 10.26 -44.76
C PHE A 341 15.11 10.40 -43.38
N GLN A 342 16.29 9.81 -43.15
CA GLN A 342 17.14 10.14 -42.00
C GLN A 342 17.64 11.59 -42.07
N GLU A 343 18.05 12.05 -43.25
CA GLU A 343 18.46 13.45 -43.43
C GLU A 343 17.28 14.42 -43.27
N VAL A 344 16.06 13.97 -43.60
CA VAL A 344 14.81 14.69 -43.32
C VAL A 344 14.53 14.73 -41.81
N PHE A 345 14.64 13.60 -41.13
CA PHE A 345 14.53 13.48 -39.66
C PHE A 345 15.54 14.39 -38.93
N LEU A 346 16.78 14.47 -39.44
CA LEU A 346 17.84 15.34 -38.89
C LEU A 346 17.68 16.82 -39.27
N GLY A 347 16.66 17.17 -40.07
CA GLY A 347 16.41 18.54 -40.51
C GLY A 347 17.43 19.09 -41.51
N LEU A 348 18.25 18.21 -42.10
CA LEU A 348 19.25 18.53 -43.13
C LEU A 348 18.61 18.64 -44.52
N LEU A 349 17.47 17.98 -44.73
CA LEU A 349 16.77 17.92 -46.00
C LEU A 349 15.27 18.19 -45.82
N ASN A 350 14.68 19.03 -46.67
CA ASN A 350 13.26 19.36 -46.56
C ASN A 350 12.39 18.23 -47.14
N GLN A 351 11.46 17.70 -46.33
CA GLN A 351 10.59 16.58 -46.68
C GLN A 351 9.83 16.80 -48.00
N ASP A 352 9.11 17.93 -48.13
CA ASP A 352 8.30 18.26 -49.30
C ASP A 352 9.11 18.34 -50.61
N LEU A 353 10.37 18.78 -50.53
CA LEU A 353 11.28 18.87 -51.67
C LEU A 353 11.85 17.49 -52.04
N TYR A 354 12.17 16.66 -51.04
CA TYR A 354 12.65 15.30 -51.25
C TYR A 354 11.61 14.43 -51.94
N GLU A 355 10.41 14.35 -51.36
CA GLU A 355 9.32 13.49 -51.83
C GLU A 355 8.90 13.84 -53.27
N LYS A 356 8.90 15.13 -53.63
CA LYS A 356 8.67 15.60 -55.01
C LYS A 356 9.78 15.17 -55.98
N SER A 357 11.01 15.03 -55.51
CA SER A 357 12.17 14.66 -56.32
C SER A 357 12.37 13.15 -56.45
N SER A 358 12.07 12.39 -55.40
CA SER A 358 12.19 10.93 -55.32
C SER A 358 10.96 10.20 -55.85
N GLY A 359 9.79 10.85 -55.81
CA GLY A 359 8.51 10.24 -56.18
C GLY A 359 7.99 9.20 -55.17
N LYS A 360 8.55 9.18 -53.96
CA LYS A 360 8.14 8.30 -52.85
C LYS A 360 7.59 9.17 -51.71
N ASP A 361 6.30 9.03 -51.45
CA ASP A 361 5.56 9.74 -50.40
C ASP A 361 5.48 8.85 -49.15
N LEU A 362 5.97 9.34 -48.00
CA LEU A 362 6.00 8.61 -46.72
C LEU A 362 4.58 8.34 -46.20
N ALA A 363 3.61 9.21 -46.47
CA ALA A 363 2.21 9.01 -46.10
C ALA A 363 1.59 7.80 -46.82
N GLU A 364 2.18 7.40 -47.96
CA GLU A 364 1.79 6.24 -48.76
C GLU A 364 2.81 5.09 -48.68
N ILE A 365 3.57 4.96 -47.59
CA ILE A 365 4.63 3.94 -47.43
C ILE A 365 4.15 2.51 -47.71
N GLU A 366 2.89 2.20 -47.37
CA GLU A 366 2.28 0.87 -47.64
C GLU A 366 2.16 0.54 -49.13
N SER A 367 2.19 1.56 -50.01
CA SER A 367 2.14 1.40 -51.46
C SER A 367 3.51 1.15 -52.09
N TRP A 368 4.61 1.29 -51.32
CA TRP A 368 5.96 1.10 -51.82
C TRP A 368 6.23 -0.37 -52.09
N GLN A 369 6.94 -0.64 -53.18
CA GLN A 369 7.27 -2.00 -53.57
C GLN A 369 8.10 -2.70 -52.50
N GLU A 370 9.09 -2.00 -51.94
CA GLU A 370 10.02 -2.53 -50.95
C GLU A 370 9.32 -2.85 -49.62
N PHE A 371 8.39 -1.99 -49.18
CA PHE A 371 7.57 -2.24 -47.99
C PHE A 371 6.63 -3.44 -48.17
N SER A 372 5.99 -3.56 -49.35
CA SER A 372 5.12 -4.69 -49.67
C SER A 372 5.89 -6.02 -49.72
N GLU A 373 7.12 -6.02 -50.25
CA GLU A 373 8.00 -7.19 -50.28
C GLU A 373 8.43 -7.60 -48.87
N LEU A 374 8.85 -6.64 -48.05
CA LEU A 374 9.24 -6.84 -46.65
C LEU A 374 8.09 -7.40 -45.80
N ASN A 375 6.90 -6.80 -45.90
CA ASN A 375 5.71 -7.27 -45.20
C ASN A 375 5.34 -8.71 -45.59
N THR A 376 5.51 -9.06 -46.86
CA THR A 376 5.25 -10.42 -47.36
C THR A 376 6.24 -11.43 -46.79
N VAL A 377 7.53 -11.10 -46.73
CA VAL A 377 8.57 -11.96 -46.15
C VAL A 377 8.29 -12.21 -44.66
N ILE A 378 8.10 -11.15 -43.86
CA ILE A 378 7.86 -11.27 -42.41
C ILE A 378 6.56 -12.05 -42.12
N SER A 379 5.50 -11.80 -42.89
CA SER A 379 4.24 -12.55 -42.76
C SER A 379 4.40 -14.04 -43.11
N ASN A 380 5.22 -14.36 -44.11
CA ASN A 380 5.52 -15.74 -44.47
C ASN A 380 6.37 -16.45 -43.39
N LEU A 381 7.35 -15.77 -42.78
CA LEU A 381 8.13 -16.33 -41.67
C LEU A 381 7.24 -16.65 -40.47
N SER A 382 6.33 -15.73 -40.11
CA SER A 382 5.31 -15.95 -39.07
C SER A 382 4.39 -17.15 -39.39
N SER A 383 3.96 -17.26 -40.65
CA SER A 383 3.18 -18.40 -41.15
C SER A 383 3.96 -19.73 -41.07
N TYR A 384 5.24 -19.73 -41.42
CA TYR A 384 6.06 -20.93 -41.40
C TYR A 384 6.32 -21.45 -39.99
N LEU A 385 6.48 -20.56 -39.01
CA LEU A 385 6.59 -20.93 -37.59
C LEU A 385 5.26 -21.47 -37.02
N SER A 386 4.16 -20.77 -37.30
CA SER A 386 2.84 -21.14 -36.78
C SER A 386 2.26 -22.42 -37.38
N ASN A 387 2.53 -22.69 -38.66
CA ASN A 387 2.09 -23.91 -39.35
C ASN A 387 3.06 -25.10 -39.15
N GLY A 388 4.22 -24.88 -38.53
CA GLY A 388 5.23 -25.92 -38.25
C GLY A 388 6.08 -26.29 -39.46
N ASN A 389 6.10 -25.48 -40.52
CA ASN A 389 7.06 -25.59 -41.62
C ASN A 389 8.49 -25.37 -41.12
N ILE A 390 8.68 -24.55 -40.09
CA ILE A 390 9.93 -24.42 -39.33
C ILE A 390 9.67 -24.92 -37.91
N THR A 391 10.45 -25.89 -37.44
CA THR A 391 10.35 -26.44 -36.08
C THR A 391 11.73 -26.54 -35.45
N ALA A 392 11.90 -25.99 -34.25
CA ALA A 392 13.19 -25.97 -33.57
C ALA A 392 13.10 -26.60 -32.17
N SER A 393 14.22 -26.66 -31.45
CA SER A 393 14.22 -26.99 -30.03
C SER A 393 13.39 -25.95 -29.24
N THR A 394 12.91 -26.29 -28.03
CA THR A 394 11.96 -25.43 -27.30
C THR A 394 12.50 -24.01 -27.07
N SER A 395 13.79 -23.85 -26.77
CA SER A 395 14.43 -22.54 -26.59
C SER A 395 14.54 -21.75 -27.88
N ASP A 396 14.97 -22.41 -28.96
CA ASP A 396 15.22 -21.77 -30.24
C ASP A 396 13.89 -21.39 -30.92
N SER A 397 12.85 -22.20 -30.69
CA SER A 397 11.49 -21.90 -31.15
C SER A 397 10.89 -20.70 -30.43
N GLU A 398 11.23 -20.44 -29.16
CA GLU A 398 10.80 -19.23 -28.46
C GLU A 398 11.50 -18.00 -29.04
N LEU A 399 12.82 -18.05 -29.22
CA LEU A 399 13.60 -16.95 -29.82
C LEU A 399 13.14 -16.59 -31.25
N LEU A 400 12.94 -17.59 -32.12
CA LEU A 400 12.46 -17.35 -33.49
C LEU A 400 11.08 -16.70 -33.52
N ASN A 401 10.19 -17.01 -32.57
CA ASN A 401 8.88 -16.36 -32.48
C ASN A 401 8.99 -14.94 -31.92
N THR A 402 9.90 -14.69 -30.98
CA THR A 402 10.18 -13.35 -30.44
C THR A 402 10.65 -12.40 -31.54
N TRP A 403 11.70 -12.76 -32.30
CA TRP A 403 12.23 -11.90 -33.36
C TRP A 403 11.19 -11.62 -34.45
N VAL A 404 10.38 -12.61 -34.85
CA VAL A 404 9.30 -12.35 -35.82
C VAL A 404 8.23 -11.41 -35.27
N SER A 405 7.94 -11.46 -33.97
CA SER A 405 7.03 -10.52 -33.32
C SER A 405 7.61 -9.10 -33.26
N GLU A 406 8.89 -8.96 -32.94
CA GLU A 406 9.61 -7.68 -32.89
C GLU A 406 9.69 -7.06 -34.30
N MET A 407 10.00 -7.86 -35.32
CA MET A 407 9.97 -7.41 -36.72
C MET A 407 8.57 -6.94 -37.17
N GLN A 408 7.50 -7.62 -36.75
CA GLN A 408 6.12 -7.19 -37.02
C GLN A 408 5.78 -5.87 -36.32
N GLU A 409 6.31 -5.64 -35.12
CA GLU A 409 6.14 -4.40 -34.38
C GLU A 409 6.80 -3.22 -35.09
N VAL A 410 8.06 -3.41 -35.55
CA VAL A 410 8.77 -2.40 -36.35
C VAL A 410 7.99 -2.06 -37.63
N MET A 411 7.35 -3.06 -38.27
CA MET A 411 6.50 -2.83 -39.43
C MET A 411 5.29 -1.95 -39.15
N GLU A 412 4.65 -2.09 -37.99
CA GLU A 412 3.55 -1.20 -37.58
C GLU A 412 4.03 0.22 -37.24
N ILE A 413 5.26 0.35 -36.72
CA ILE A 413 5.89 1.65 -36.50
C ILE A 413 6.20 2.34 -37.83
N LEU A 414 6.74 1.61 -38.81
CA LEU A 414 7.07 2.13 -40.15
C LEU A 414 5.84 2.67 -40.89
N LYS A 415 4.65 2.07 -40.72
CA LYS A 415 3.39 2.61 -41.29
C LYS A 415 3.04 4.01 -40.82
N LYS A 416 3.50 4.39 -39.62
CA LYS A 416 3.25 5.71 -39.02
C LYS A 416 4.48 6.62 -39.10
N LEU A 417 5.48 6.29 -39.93
CA LEU A 417 6.76 7.00 -39.95
C LEU A 417 6.62 8.46 -40.39
N ASP A 418 5.78 8.73 -41.39
CA ASP A 418 5.43 10.08 -41.85
C ASP A 418 4.98 11.00 -40.68
N PHE A 419 3.94 10.54 -39.98
CA PHE A 419 3.40 11.19 -38.79
C PHE A 419 4.43 11.38 -37.68
N ARG A 420 5.35 10.43 -37.51
CA ARG A 420 6.38 10.49 -36.48
C ARG A 420 7.49 11.48 -36.82
N ILE A 421 7.89 11.60 -38.08
CA ILE A 421 8.92 12.55 -38.55
C ILE A 421 8.42 14.00 -38.41
N ASP A 422 7.15 14.25 -38.74
CA ASP A 422 6.54 15.58 -38.62
C ASP A 422 6.57 16.13 -37.18
N LEU A 423 6.40 15.25 -36.18
CA LEU A 423 6.48 15.60 -34.74
C LEU A 423 7.84 16.18 -34.28
N MET A 424 8.91 16.04 -35.08
CA MET A 424 10.29 16.39 -34.70
C MET A 424 10.91 17.54 -35.50
N SER A 425 10.19 18.14 -36.45
CA SER A 425 10.71 19.11 -37.42
C SER A 425 11.05 20.51 -36.83
N ASN A 426 12.03 20.62 -35.92
CA ASN A 426 12.53 21.93 -35.44
C ASN A 426 13.99 21.93 -34.91
N TYR A 427 14.82 21.01 -35.38
CA TYR A 427 16.20 20.79 -34.90
C TYR A 427 17.13 22.04 -34.93
N ASN A 428 17.00 22.91 -35.94
CA ASN A 428 17.87 24.09 -36.07
C ASN A 428 17.60 25.19 -35.02
N ALA A 429 16.35 25.37 -34.57
CA ALA A 429 16.02 26.30 -33.49
C ALA A 429 16.50 25.78 -32.11
N GLN A 430 16.60 24.46 -31.98
CA GLN A 430 17.02 23.77 -30.76
C GLN A 430 18.53 23.95 -30.49
N LEU A 431 19.35 23.96 -31.55
CA LEU A 431 20.80 24.15 -31.46
C LEU A 431 21.18 25.55 -30.91
N THR A 432 20.42 26.58 -31.26
CA THR A 432 20.65 27.95 -30.78
C THR A 432 20.40 28.08 -29.27
N VAL A 433 19.37 27.41 -28.74
CA VAL A 433 19.04 27.44 -27.30
C VAL A 433 20.12 26.75 -26.45
N TYR A 434 20.69 25.65 -26.93
CA TYR A 434 21.81 24.96 -26.27
C TYR A 434 23.05 25.86 -26.10
N LEU A 435 23.34 26.68 -27.11
CA LEU A 435 24.47 27.61 -27.09
C LEU A 435 24.21 28.85 -26.22
N GLU A 436 22.96 29.27 -26.09
CA GLU A 436 22.58 30.44 -25.30
C GLU A 436 22.36 30.14 -23.80
N ASP A 437 21.88 28.94 -23.43
CA ASP A 437 21.63 28.55 -22.02
C ASP A 437 22.06 27.10 -21.66
N PRO A 438 23.38 26.81 -21.61
CA PRO A 438 23.90 25.46 -21.41
C PRO A 438 23.81 24.92 -19.97
N PHE A 439 23.29 25.70 -19.01
CA PHE A 439 23.23 25.31 -17.60
C PHE A 439 21.84 24.88 -17.12
N ASP A 440 20.81 24.99 -17.97
CA ASP A 440 19.48 24.49 -17.67
C ASP A 440 19.31 23.05 -18.22
N PRO A 441 19.24 22.03 -17.34
CA PRO A 441 19.05 20.65 -17.78
C PRO A 441 17.68 20.42 -18.41
N HIS A 442 16.66 21.23 -18.09
CA HIS A 442 15.34 21.14 -18.71
C HIS A 442 15.38 21.70 -20.13
N ALA A 443 16.06 22.82 -20.35
CA ALA A 443 16.29 23.34 -21.70
C ALA A 443 16.95 22.29 -22.59
N ILE A 444 17.98 21.58 -22.09
CA ILE A 444 18.64 20.49 -22.83
C ILE A 444 17.73 19.26 -23.03
N ALA A 445 16.93 18.90 -22.03
CA ALA A 445 16.02 17.75 -22.09
C ALA A 445 14.82 18.00 -23.01
N ASP A 446 14.39 19.26 -23.19
CA ASP A 446 13.37 19.65 -24.16
C ASP A 446 13.88 19.46 -25.61
N LEU A 447 15.19 19.65 -25.86
CA LEU A 447 15.84 19.37 -27.17
C LEU A 447 16.10 17.88 -27.38
N ARG A 448 16.30 17.13 -26.30
CA ARG A 448 16.59 15.69 -26.32
C ARG A 448 15.58 14.96 -25.44
N PRO A 449 14.37 14.68 -25.95
CA PRO A 449 13.31 14.00 -25.19
C PRO A 449 13.76 12.68 -24.53
N LEU A 450 14.80 12.03 -25.08
CA LEU A 450 15.45 10.86 -24.47
C LEU A 450 15.89 11.10 -23.01
N ALA A 451 16.32 12.31 -22.65
CA ALA A 451 16.71 12.65 -21.29
C ALA A 451 15.52 12.53 -20.33
N TYR A 452 14.34 13.02 -20.72
CA TYR A 452 13.11 12.83 -19.94
C TYR A 452 12.66 11.38 -19.92
N ARG A 453 12.78 10.64 -21.03
CA ARG A 453 12.50 9.19 -21.08
C ARG A 453 13.40 8.39 -20.12
N LYS A 454 14.68 8.74 -20.01
CA LYS A 454 15.57 8.12 -19.01
C LYS A 454 15.18 8.52 -17.59
N ALA A 455 14.85 9.79 -17.36
CA ALA A 455 14.46 10.29 -16.04
C ALA A 455 13.19 9.62 -15.50
N ILE A 456 12.17 9.42 -16.34
CA ILE A 456 10.92 8.74 -15.94
C ILE A 456 11.16 7.27 -15.63
N VAL A 457 11.94 6.55 -16.44
CA VAL A 457 12.30 5.15 -16.17
C VAL A 457 13.08 5.02 -14.87
N MET A 458 14.07 5.89 -14.64
CA MET A 458 14.81 5.93 -13.37
C MET A 458 13.88 6.15 -12.17
N ARG A 459 12.93 7.08 -12.29
CA ARG A 459 11.97 7.38 -11.22
C ARG A 459 10.93 6.29 -10.99
N TYR A 460 10.54 5.59 -12.04
CA TYR A 460 9.69 4.41 -11.96
C TYR A 460 10.42 3.28 -11.22
N ILE A 461 11.68 3.02 -11.57
CA ILE A 461 12.53 2.04 -10.88
C ILE A 461 12.75 2.44 -9.42
N ASP A 462 13.08 3.71 -9.14
CA ASP A 462 13.18 4.24 -7.77
C ASP A 462 11.93 3.89 -6.95
N ASN A 463 10.72 4.11 -7.51
CA ASN A 463 9.46 3.79 -6.85
C ASN A 463 9.34 2.29 -6.51
N LEU A 464 9.71 1.41 -7.44
CA LEU A 464 9.72 -0.04 -7.20
C LEU A 464 10.73 -0.44 -6.13
N LEU A 465 11.94 0.14 -6.17
CA LEU A 465 13.00 -0.15 -5.21
C LEU A 465 12.69 0.38 -3.81
N ASP A 466 12.10 1.56 -3.71
CA ASP A 466 11.71 2.18 -2.44
C ASP A 466 10.52 1.44 -1.81
N TRP A 467 9.55 1.02 -2.63
CA TRP A 467 8.48 0.13 -2.20
C TRP A 467 9.02 -1.22 -1.72
N GLY A 468 9.92 -1.84 -2.51
CA GLY A 468 10.62 -3.06 -2.14
C GLY A 468 11.38 -2.90 -0.82
N ASP A 469 12.12 -1.81 -0.64
CA ASP A 469 12.88 -1.51 0.57
C ASP A 469 11.97 -1.33 1.80
N MET A 470 10.81 -0.68 1.65
CA MET A 470 9.80 -0.58 2.72
C MET A 470 9.31 -1.97 3.14
N LEU A 471 8.92 -2.83 2.19
CA LEU A 471 8.43 -4.18 2.46
C LEU A 471 9.53 -5.08 3.04
N PHE A 472 10.77 -4.91 2.59
CA PHE A 472 11.91 -5.65 3.11
C PHE A 472 12.23 -5.25 4.57
N ARG A 473 12.07 -3.96 4.92
CA ARG A 473 12.20 -3.48 6.32
C ARG A 473 11.13 -4.03 7.26
N GLN A 474 9.92 -4.36 6.78
CA GLN A 474 8.90 -5.03 7.61
C GLN A 474 9.31 -6.44 8.04
N TYR A 475 10.17 -7.08 7.24
CA TYR A 475 10.87 -8.33 7.57
C TYR A 475 9.95 -9.51 7.98
N THR A 476 8.83 -9.67 7.27
CA THR A 476 7.93 -10.83 7.38
C THR A 476 8.10 -11.75 6.17
N ARG A 477 7.65 -13.01 6.25
CA ARG A 477 7.79 -13.95 5.13
C ARG A 477 7.01 -13.47 3.90
N GLU A 478 5.82 -12.93 4.12
CA GLU A 478 4.94 -12.40 3.08
C GLU A 478 5.55 -11.14 2.46
N SER A 479 5.95 -10.16 3.30
CA SER A 479 6.52 -8.90 2.80
C SER A 479 7.86 -9.08 2.09
N ILE A 480 8.69 -10.07 2.49
CA ILE A 480 9.94 -10.38 1.78
C ILE A 480 9.67 -11.00 0.40
N ASN A 481 8.64 -11.85 0.27
CA ASN A 481 8.30 -12.41 -1.03
C ASN A 481 7.76 -11.34 -1.98
N GLU A 482 6.97 -10.40 -1.45
CA GLU A 482 6.46 -9.25 -2.20
C GLU A 482 7.60 -8.29 -2.61
N ALA A 483 8.48 -7.92 -1.67
CA ALA A 483 9.68 -7.13 -1.95
C ALA A 483 10.55 -7.77 -3.04
N ARG A 484 10.73 -9.09 -2.98
CA ARG A 484 11.46 -9.85 -4.00
C ARG A 484 10.83 -9.72 -5.38
N MET A 485 9.50 -9.73 -5.50
CA MET A 485 8.83 -9.55 -6.79
C MET A 485 9.09 -8.16 -7.37
N LEU A 486 9.04 -7.11 -6.53
CA LEU A 486 9.34 -5.74 -6.96
C LEU A 486 10.80 -5.57 -7.40
N TYR A 487 11.75 -6.17 -6.70
CA TYR A 487 13.16 -6.13 -7.11
C TYR A 487 13.43 -6.93 -8.38
N ILE A 488 12.70 -8.02 -8.62
CA ILE A 488 12.79 -8.76 -9.89
C ILE A 488 12.22 -7.90 -11.02
N LEU A 489 11.04 -7.29 -10.83
CA LEU A 489 10.48 -6.37 -11.83
C LEU A 489 11.43 -5.22 -12.15
N ALA A 490 12.07 -4.63 -11.12
CA ALA A 490 13.08 -3.59 -11.33
C ALA A 490 14.33 -4.11 -12.07
N TYR A 491 14.73 -5.37 -11.83
CA TYR A 491 15.82 -6.01 -12.57
C TYR A 491 15.45 -6.23 -14.04
N ASP A 492 14.24 -6.74 -14.30
CA ASP A 492 13.76 -7.03 -15.65
C ASP A 492 13.64 -5.74 -16.48
N LEU A 493 13.24 -4.62 -15.86
CA LEU A 493 13.21 -3.29 -16.50
C LEU A 493 14.60 -2.71 -16.77
N LEU A 494 15.60 -3.02 -15.93
CA LEU A 494 16.98 -2.57 -16.13
C LEU A 494 17.70 -3.41 -17.20
N GLY A 495 17.33 -4.68 -17.35
CA GLY A 495 18.01 -5.62 -18.25
C GLY A 495 19.38 -6.06 -17.72
N GLU A 496 20.18 -6.64 -18.60
CA GLU A 496 21.52 -7.12 -18.24
C GLU A 496 22.45 -5.97 -17.85
N LYS A 497 23.25 -6.19 -16.80
CA LYS A 497 24.19 -5.19 -16.33
C LYS A 497 25.32 -5.02 -17.36
N PRO A 498 25.69 -3.78 -17.72
CA PRO A 498 26.81 -3.53 -18.62
C PRO A 498 28.09 -4.23 -18.17
N GLU A 499 28.75 -4.94 -19.08
CA GLU A 499 29.99 -5.66 -18.80
C GLU A 499 31.19 -4.70 -18.73
N ASN A 500 32.07 -4.91 -17.74
CA ASN A 500 33.30 -4.13 -17.64
C ASN A 500 34.33 -4.65 -18.66
N MET A 501 34.48 -3.92 -19.76
CA MET A 501 35.39 -4.26 -20.87
C MET A 501 36.90 -4.13 -20.55
N GLY A 502 37.27 -3.76 -19.31
CA GLY A 502 38.66 -3.70 -18.85
C GLY A 502 39.28 -2.29 -18.90
N ARG A 503 40.62 -2.21 -18.91
CA ARG A 503 41.36 -0.93 -18.89
C ARG A 503 41.89 -0.61 -20.30
N VAL A 504 41.44 0.52 -20.86
CA VAL A 504 42.01 1.07 -22.09
C VAL A 504 43.33 1.79 -21.77
N VAL A 505 44.37 1.55 -22.58
CA VAL A 505 45.65 2.26 -22.50
C VAL A 505 45.52 3.51 -23.35
N LEU A 506 45.48 4.69 -22.72
CA LEU A 506 45.38 5.97 -23.41
C LEU A 506 46.69 6.30 -24.15
N GLU A 507 46.57 6.98 -25.29
CA GLU A 507 47.70 7.57 -26.01
C GLU A 507 48.41 8.65 -25.15
N PRO A 508 49.71 8.92 -25.38
CA PRO A 508 50.47 9.93 -24.63
C PRO A 508 49.82 11.32 -24.64
N THR A 509 50.08 12.12 -23.60
CA THR A 509 49.52 13.47 -23.45
C THR A 509 49.82 14.35 -24.68
N GLN A 510 48.78 14.75 -25.41
CA GLN A 510 48.87 15.69 -26.53
C GLN A 510 48.58 17.12 -26.06
N SER A 511 49.08 18.11 -26.79
CA SER A 511 48.79 19.52 -26.51
C SER A 511 47.44 19.92 -27.13
N TYR A 512 46.71 20.86 -26.52
CA TYR A 512 45.44 21.34 -27.08
C TYR A 512 45.59 21.78 -28.56
N ASN A 513 46.69 22.44 -28.91
CA ASN A 513 46.97 22.90 -30.27
C ASN A 513 47.34 21.79 -31.27
N SER A 514 47.66 20.57 -30.80
CA SER A 514 47.97 19.43 -31.68
C SER A 514 46.72 18.62 -32.04
N LEU A 515 45.55 19.02 -31.52
CA LEU A 515 44.25 18.40 -31.83
C LEU A 515 43.51 19.11 -33.00
N TYR A 516 44.05 20.23 -33.52
CA TYR A 516 43.44 21.05 -34.58
C TYR A 516 44.33 21.12 -35.83
N THR A 517 44.41 20.03 -36.61
CA THR A 517 45.14 19.96 -37.88
C THR A 517 44.28 19.36 -38.97
N ASP A 518 44.26 19.97 -40.17
CA ASP A 518 43.62 19.39 -41.36
C ASP A 518 44.35 18.13 -41.87
N GLU A 519 43.77 17.41 -42.85
CA GLU A 519 44.37 16.20 -43.47
C GLU A 519 45.76 16.46 -44.12
N ASP A 520 46.13 17.72 -44.36
CA ASP A 520 47.40 18.16 -44.92
C ASP A 520 48.41 18.68 -43.86
N GLY A 521 48.03 18.69 -42.58
CA GLY A 521 48.89 19.05 -41.43
C GLY A 521 49.00 20.55 -41.12
N ASN A 522 48.06 21.39 -41.57
CA ASN A 522 48.03 22.82 -41.28
C ASN A 522 47.19 23.16 -40.04
N GLN A 523 47.57 24.20 -39.29
CA GLN A 523 46.83 24.67 -38.11
C GLN A 523 45.61 25.52 -38.51
N VAL A 524 44.45 25.17 -37.95
CA VAL A 524 43.18 25.92 -38.12
C VAL A 524 42.97 26.88 -36.93
N GLU A 525 42.40 28.07 -37.18
CA GLU A 525 42.14 29.10 -36.16
C GLU A 525 41.00 28.68 -35.20
N PRO A 526 41.09 28.92 -33.88
CA PRO A 526 40.15 28.37 -32.89
C PRO A 526 38.72 28.92 -32.94
N SER A 527 38.47 30.04 -33.65
CA SER A 527 37.16 30.70 -33.64
C SER A 527 36.13 30.06 -34.56
N GLU A 528 36.56 29.25 -35.52
CA GLU A 528 35.68 28.51 -36.44
C GLU A 528 35.42 27.07 -35.98
N ALA A 529 36.10 26.61 -34.92
CA ALA A 529 36.12 25.22 -34.46
C ALA A 529 35.79 25.11 -32.95
N TYR A 530 34.70 25.74 -32.50
CA TYR A 530 34.19 25.51 -31.13
C TYR A 530 33.64 24.10 -30.94
N ASP A 531 33.54 23.35 -32.02
CA ASP A 531 32.77 22.12 -32.10
C ASP A 531 33.64 20.91 -32.42
N PHE A 532 34.81 20.76 -31.81
CA PHE A 532 35.56 19.49 -31.92
C PHE A 532 34.70 18.23 -31.64
N LEU A 533 33.64 18.32 -30.83
CA LEU A 533 32.69 17.21 -30.61
C LEU A 533 31.54 17.13 -31.62
N ILE A 534 31.14 18.24 -32.26
CA ILE A 534 30.00 18.31 -33.21
C ILE A 534 30.50 18.34 -34.68
N ASP A 535 31.62 18.99 -34.98
CA ASP A 535 32.35 18.91 -36.25
C ASP A 535 32.89 17.49 -36.50
N LEU A 536 33.27 16.75 -35.45
CA LEU A 536 33.61 15.32 -35.55
C LEU A 536 32.37 14.44 -35.78
N GLU A 537 31.20 14.91 -35.32
CA GLU A 537 29.89 14.30 -35.56
C GLU A 537 29.39 14.60 -37.00
N ASN A 538 29.83 15.70 -37.60
CA ASN A 538 29.43 16.18 -38.92
C ASN A 538 30.47 15.97 -40.05
N SER A 539 31.72 15.55 -39.75
CA SER A 539 32.76 15.37 -40.77
C SER A 539 32.61 14.03 -41.51
N THR A 540 31.69 13.96 -42.48
CA THR A 540 31.76 12.95 -43.54
C THR A 540 32.77 13.39 -44.58
N THR A 541 34.06 13.09 -44.38
CA THR A 541 35.02 13.12 -45.50
C THR A 541 34.79 11.91 -46.40
N ASP A 542 34.61 12.24 -47.67
CA ASP A 542 34.38 11.37 -48.82
C ASP A 542 35.32 10.13 -48.82
N GLY A 543 34.74 8.95 -48.56
CA GLY A 543 35.35 7.66 -48.83
C GLY A 543 36.08 6.99 -47.67
N MET A 544 35.34 6.30 -46.79
CA MET A 544 35.64 4.94 -46.33
C MET A 544 34.44 4.39 -45.55
N VAL A 545 33.93 3.25 -46.02
CA VAL A 545 32.83 2.48 -45.41
C VAL A 545 33.28 1.96 -44.04
N ASN A 546 32.59 2.39 -42.98
CA ASN A 546 32.29 1.55 -41.82
C ASN A 546 31.15 2.18 -41.01
N GLU A 547 30.18 1.32 -40.70
CA GLU A 547 28.94 1.53 -39.96
C GLU A 547 29.10 2.39 -38.72
N GLN A 548 28.10 3.26 -38.50
CA GLN A 548 27.52 3.70 -37.22
C GLN A 548 26.98 5.14 -37.36
N SER A 549 25.87 5.28 -38.10
CA SER A 549 25.06 6.50 -38.12
C SER A 549 24.17 6.54 -36.87
N LEU A 550 23.99 7.74 -36.33
CA LEU A 550 23.20 8.05 -35.14
C LEU A 550 21.77 7.55 -35.28
N SER A 551 21.50 6.43 -34.63
CA SER A 551 20.18 5.86 -34.45
C SER A 551 19.68 6.18 -33.02
N PHE A 552 18.38 6.23 -32.74
CA PHE A 552 17.85 6.35 -31.36
C PHE A 552 18.33 5.21 -30.41
N ALA A 553 18.95 4.16 -30.95
CA ALA A 553 19.67 3.11 -30.23
C ALA A 553 21.19 3.31 -30.17
N ALA A 554 21.76 4.24 -30.94
CA ALA A 554 23.16 4.60 -30.85
C ALA A 554 23.43 5.18 -29.45
N THR A 555 24.16 4.42 -28.65
CA THR A 555 24.86 5.00 -27.51
C THR A 555 25.75 6.13 -28.04
N GLN A 556 25.99 7.15 -27.22
CA GLN A 556 26.76 8.36 -27.55
C GLN A 556 28.25 8.09 -27.94
N PHE A 557 28.59 6.86 -28.30
CA PHE A 557 29.94 6.30 -28.40
C PHE A 557 30.24 5.65 -29.76
N ASP A 558 29.23 5.46 -30.61
CA ASP A 558 29.36 4.69 -31.85
C ASP A 558 29.98 5.49 -33.01
N THR A 559 30.08 6.81 -32.92
CA THR A 559 30.65 7.65 -33.99
C THR A 559 32.17 7.83 -33.92
N VAL A 560 32.89 7.25 -32.95
CA VAL A 560 34.33 7.53 -32.80
C VAL A 560 35.18 6.28 -32.80
N THR A 561 35.76 5.98 -33.96
CA THR A 561 36.92 5.11 -34.06
C THR A 561 38.13 5.80 -33.39
N ASN A 562 38.34 5.50 -32.10
CA ASN A 562 39.52 5.82 -31.28
C ASN A 562 39.65 7.30 -30.78
N PRO A 563 38.72 7.79 -29.93
CA PRO A 563 38.78 9.14 -29.37
C PRO A 563 39.97 9.35 -28.43
N TYR A 564 40.52 10.57 -28.40
CA TYR A 564 41.53 10.95 -27.40
C TYR A 564 40.95 11.01 -25.97
N PHE A 565 39.67 11.39 -25.83
CA PHE A 565 38.92 11.38 -24.57
C PHE A 565 37.75 10.41 -24.64
N PHE A 566 37.74 9.43 -23.73
CA PHE A 566 36.61 8.50 -23.59
C PHE A 566 35.53 9.12 -22.70
N ILE A 567 34.29 9.09 -23.16
CA ILE A 567 33.14 9.50 -22.37
C ILE A 567 32.80 8.36 -21.39
N LYS A 568 32.54 8.71 -20.13
CA LYS A 568 32.28 7.75 -19.07
C LYS A 568 30.79 7.36 -19.05
N GLU A 569 30.51 6.12 -18.66
CA GLU A 569 29.14 5.67 -18.36
C GLU A 569 28.48 6.52 -17.25
N ASN A 570 27.15 6.56 -17.28
CA ASN A 570 26.37 7.21 -16.23
C ASN A 570 26.40 6.39 -14.94
N GLU A 571 27.23 6.79 -13.98
CA GLU A 571 27.40 6.10 -12.70
C GLU A 571 26.08 5.94 -11.93
N LEU A 572 25.18 6.92 -12.01
CA LEU A 572 23.88 6.86 -11.34
C LEU A 572 23.03 5.72 -11.89
N PHE A 573 23.14 5.41 -13.17
CA PHE A 573 22.41 4.31 -13.79
C PHE A 573 22.97 2.96 -13.28
N THR A 574 24.29 2.79 -13.26
CA THR A 574 24.97 1.57 -12.76
C THR A 574 24.68 1.29 -11.26
N GLU A 575 24.42 2.32 -10.47
CA GLU A 575 24.03 2.19 -9.06
C GLU A 575 22.70 1.44 -8.88
N TYR A 576 21.76 1.52 -9.82
CA TYR A 576 20.48 0.79 -9.73
C TYR A 576 20.68 -0.72 -9.78
N TRP A 577 21.46 -1.24 -10.74
CA TRP A 577 21.81 -2.68 -10.77
C TRP A 577 22.48 -3.10 -9.46
N THR A 578 23.43 -2.29 -8.98
CA THR A 578 24.13 -2.58 -7.72
C THR A 578 23.18 -2.63 -6.53
N ARG A 579 22.19 -1.71 -6.47
CA ARG A 579 21.16 -1.69 -5.42
C ARG A 579 20.28 -2.93 -5.50
N VAL A 580 19.78 -3.30 -6.69
CA VAL A 580 18.97 -4.50 -6.91
C VAL A 580 19.72 -5.78 -6.53
N GLU A 581 20.96 -5.93 -7.02
CA GLU A 581 21.84 -7.06 -6.73
C GLU A 581 22.09 -7.21 -5.22
N ASP A 582 22.36 -6.11 -4.52
CA ASP A 582 22.54 -6.11 -3.06
C ASP A 582 21.27 -6.58 -2.33
N ARG A 583 20.08 -6.04 -2.68
CA ARG A 583 18.82 -6.41 -2.03
C ARG A 583 18.45 -7.88 -2.29
N LEU A 584 18.50 -8.32 -3.53
CA LEU A 584 18.25 -9.72 -3.90
C LEU A 584 19.29 -10.65 -3.27
N GLY A 585 20.56 -10.25 -3.22
CA GLY A 585 21.64 -10.98 -2.55
C GLY A 585 21.37 -11.16 -1.05
N LYS A 586 20.95 -10.10 -0.35
CA LYS A 586 20.58 -10.15 1.07
C LYS A 586 19.37 -11.06 1.32
N ILE A 587 18.32 -10.97 0.50
CA ILE A 587 17.14 -11.84 0.60
C ILE A 587 17.55 -13.32 0.39
N ARG A 588 18.34 -13.61 -0.65
CA ARG A 588 18.84 -14.97 -0.94
C ARG A 588 19.70 -15.53 0.21
N ALA A 589 20.47 -14.67 0.87
CA ALA A 589 21.32 -15.03 2.01
C ALA A 589 20.57 -15.02 3.37
N SER A 590 19.25 -14.76 3.39
CA SER A 590 18.46 -14.63 4.63
C SER A 590 18.96 -13.54 5.58
N LEU A 591 19.46 -12.44 5.02
CA LEU A 591 19.88 -11.24 5.75
C LEU A 591 18.76 -10.20 5.73
N ASN A 592 18.69 -9.34 6.74
CA ASN A 592 17.86 -8.14 6.71
C ASN A 592 18.52 -7.02 5.87
N ILE A 593 17.84 -5.88 5.71
CA ILE A 593 18.32 -4.79 4.84
C ILE A 593 19.70 -4.23 5.25
N ASP A 594 20.03 -4.29 6.55
CA ASP A 594 21.31 -3.86 7.12
C ASP A 594 22.42 -4.94 7.02
N GLY A 595 22.10 -6.12 6.47
CA GLY A 595 23.05 -7.24 6.33
C GLY A 595 23.18 -8.14 7.56
N VAL A 596 22.25 -8.08 8.51
CA VAL A 596 22.23 -8.91 9.74
C VAL A 596 21.34 -10.13 9.55
N ALA A 597 21.86 -11.31 9.88
CA ALA A 597 21.08 -12.56 9.84
C ALA A 597 20.06 -12.61 11.00
N GLN A 598 18.77 -12.74 10.67
CA GLN A 598 17.69 -12.82 11.65
C GLN A 598 16.68 -13.91 11.26
N PRO A 599 16.15 -14.71 12.21
CA PRO A 599 15.13 -15.70 11.90
C PRO A 599 13.78 -15.02 11.60
N LEU A 600 13.15 -15.38 10.49
CA LEU A 600 11.86 -14.82 10.09
C LEU A 600 10.75 -15.20 11.10
N PRO A 601 9.96 -14.23 11.60
CA PRO A 601 8.81 -14.54 12.44
C PRO A 601 7.75 -15.29 11.62
N LEU A 602 7.21 -16.38 12.17
CA LEU A 602 6.29 -17.28 11.44
C LEU A 602 4.91 -16.67 11.15
N PHE A 603 4.47 -15.64 11.89
CA PHE A 603 3.23 -14.86 11.66
C PHE A 603 3.36 -13.48 12.35
N GLN A 604 2.71 -12.44 11.82
CA GLN A 604 2.52 -11.17 12.53
C GLN A 604 1.76 -11.41 13.85
N PRO A 605 2.29 -11.00 15.03
CA PRO A 605 1.50 -11.02 16.25
C PRO A 605 0.66 -9.74 16.35
N PRO A 606 -0.62 -9.82 16.78
CA PRO A 606 -1.29 -8.65 17.32
C PRO A 606 -0.56 -8.22 18.60
N ILE A 607 -0.35 -6.91 18.72
CA ILE A 607 0.34 -6.27 19.84
C ILE A 607 -0.30 -6.68 21.17
N ASP A 608 0.50 -7.30 22.06
CA ASP A 608 0.37 -7.17 23.51
C ASP A 608 1.76 -7.22 24.19
N PRO A 609 2.37 -6.06 24.50
CA PRO A 609 3.68 -5.94 25.16
C PRO A 609 3.65 -6.43 26.62
N MET A 610 2.46 -6.63 27.20
CA MET A 610 2.29 -7.02 28.61
C MET A 610 2.51 -8.53 28.82
N ALA A 611 2.45 -9.34 27.75
CA ALA A 611 2.68 -10.78 27.81
C ALA A 611 4.18 -11.14 27.88
N LEU A 612 5.06 -10.39 27.20
CA LEU A 612 6.50 -10.64 27.22
C LEU A 612 7.16 -10.24 28.55
N VAL A 613 6.66 -9.19 29.21
CA VAL A 613 7.16 -8.72 30.52
C VAL A 613 6.84 -9.72 31.64
N ASN A 614 5.70 -10.43 31.56
CA ASN A 614 5.34 -11.48 32.53
C ASN A 614 6.17 -12.77 32.38
N ALA A 615 6.69 -13.04 31.17
CA ALA A 615 7.58 -14.18 30.91
C ALA A 615 9.05 -13.87 31.25
N ALA A 616 9.49 -12.62 31.11
CA ALA A 616 10.87 -12.21 31.38
C ALA A 616 11.13 -11.85 32.86
N ALA A 617 10.11 -11.42 33.62
CA ALA A 617 10.28 -10.98 35.02
C ALA A 617 10.21 -12.11 36.08
N SER A 618 9.85 -13.35 35.71
CA SER A 618 9.56 -14.41 36.69
C SER A 618 10.67 -15.44 36.89
N GLY A 619 11.76 -15.43 36.11
CA GLY A 619 12.98 -16.23 36.37
C GLY A 619 12.77 -17.73 36.63
N GLY A 620 11.62 -18.28 36.26
CA GLY A 620 11.18 -19.63 36.60
C GLY A 620 10.77 -20.36 35.33
N GLY A 621 11.57 -21.35 34.94
CA GLY A 621 11.26 -22.20 33.79
C GLY A 621 9.92 -22.91 33.89
N ILE A 622 9.63 -23.66 32.82
CA ILE A 622 8.47 -24.49 32.44
C ILE A 622 7.69 -25.19 33.60
N THR A 623 8.28 -25.34 34.78
CA THR A 623 7.66 -25.87 36.01
C THR A 623 6.55 -25.00 36.62
N ALA A 624 6.58 -23.67 36.47
CA ALA A 624 5.48 -22.81 36.97
C ALA A 624 4.25 -22.86 36.06
N ALA A 625 4.46 -22.90 34.73
CA ALA A 625 3.41 -23.07 33.73
C ALA A 625 2.74 -24.46 33.81
N THR A 626 3.51 -25.50 34.15
CA THR A 626 2.96 -26.86 34.35
C THR A 626 2.19 -27.02 35.66
N MET A 627 2.51 -26.27 36.72
CA MET A 627 1.72 -26.29 37.97
C MET A 627 0.42 -25.48 37.87
N ALA A 628 0.37 -24.44 37.03
CA ALA A 628 -0.88 -23.75 36.70
C ALA A 628 -1.78 -24.59 35.76
N ALA A 629 -1.19 -25.47 34.95
CA ALA A 629 -1.90 -26.39 34.06
C ALA A 629 -2.22 -27.76 34.70
N ALA A 630 -1.60 -28.12 35.83
CA ALA A 630 -1.82 -29.38 36.52
C ALA A 630 -2.95 -29.29 37.55
N GLY A 631 -4.16 -29.61 37.11
CA GLY A 631 -5.23 -30.13 37.95
C GLY A 631 -6.32 -29.13 38.30
N ALA A 632 -7.41 -29.13 37.51
CA ALA A 632 -8.73 -28.85 38.06
C ALA A 632 -8.96 -29.85 39.20
N ALA A 633 -8.71 -29.42 40.44
CA ALA A 633 -8.89 -30.25 41.62
C ALA A 633 -10.32 -30.81 41.59
N SER A 634 -10.45 -32.14 41.72
CA SER A 634 -11.76 -32.79 41.77
C SER A 634 -12.55 -32.27 42.97
N VAL A 635 -13.87 -32.14 42.81
CA VAL A 635 -14.76 -31.74 43.89
C VAL A 635 -14.55 -32.66 45.10
N PRO A 636 -14.21 -32.13 46.29
CA PRO A 636 -14.00 -32.96 47.47
C PRO A 636 -15.31 -33.62 47.93
N ASP A 637 -15.19 -34.73 48.67
CA ASP A 637 -16.35 -35.42 49.24
C ASP A 637 -16.96 -34.71 50.46
N TYR A 638 -16.20 -33.80 51.07
CA TYR A 638 -16.59 -33.03 52.24
C TYR A 638 -16.94 -31.59 51.88
N ARG A 639 -17.81 -31.01 52.70
CA ARG A 639 -18.27 -29.63 52.59
C ARG A 639 -17.14 -28.62 52.81
N PHE A 640 -17.38 -27.40 52.33
CA PHE A 640 -16.48 -26.27 52.44
C PHE A 640 -15.97 -26.06 53.87
N SER A 641 -16.86 -26.07 54.86
CA SER A 641 -16.51 -25.83 56.27
C SER A 641 -15.45 -26.81 56.80
N SER A 642 -15.56 -28.10 56.49
CA SER A 642 -14.62 -29.13 56.94
C SER A 642 -13.27 -29.02 56.23
N MET A 643 -13.27 -28.74 54.91
CA MET A 643 -12.02 -28.53 54.16
C MET A 643 -11.30 -27.25 54.60
N MET A 644 -12.06 -26.19 54.84
CA MET A 644 -11.57 -24.90 55.33
C MET A 644 -10.92 -25.03 56.72
N ALA A 645 -11.56 -25.73 57.65
CA ALA A 645 -11.00 -25.98 58.98
C ALA A 645 -9.68 -26.77 58.89
N LYS A 646 -9.59 -27.76 57.99
CA LYS A 646 -8.37 -28.55 57.83
C LYS A 646 -7.23 -27.76 57.19
N ALA A 647 -7.54 -26.90 56.22
CA ALA A 647 -6.57 -25.99 55.62
C ALA A 647 -5.96 -25.05 56.68
N ARG A 648 -6.79 -24.46 57.55
CA ARG A 648 -6.32 -23.58 58.64
C ARG A 648 -5.39 -24.26 59.65
N ASP A 649 -5.69 -25.49 60.07
CA ASP A 649 -4.81 -26.27 60.97
C ASP A 649 -3.41 -26.45 60.36
N LEU A 650 -3.33 -26.76 59.06
CA LEU A 650 -2.06 -26.92 58.35
C LEU A 650 -1.32 -25.60 58.15
N VAL A 651 -2.06 -24.51 57.88
CA VAL A 651 -1.49 -23.16 57.80
C VAL A 651 -0.89 -22.71 59.14
N GLY A 652 -1.54 -23.04 60.28
CA GLY A 652 -0.97 -22.76 61.60
C GLY A 652 0.37 -23.47 61.84
N LYS A 653 0.49 -24.74 61.43
CA LYS A 653 1.75 -25.51 61.49
C LYS A 653 2.81 -24.94 60.56
N LEU A 654 2.39 -24.53 59.36
CA LEU A 654 3.24 -23.92 58.35
C LEU A 654 3.88 -22.63 58.88
N LYS A 655 3.09 -21.73 59.49
CA LYS A 655 3.59 -20.50 60.11
C LYS A 655 4.63 -20.77 61.20
N SER A 656 4.38 -21.74 62.08
CA SER A 656 5.36 -22.12 63.12
C SER A 656 6.68 -22.65 62.54
N PHE A 657 6.63 -23.44 61.47
CA PHE A 657 7.86 -23.87 60.78
C PHE A 657 8.57 -22.71 60.05
N SER A 658 7.82 -21.76 59.50
CA SER A 658 8.36 -20.53 58.90
C SER A 658 9.17 -19.72 59.91
N ASP A 659 8.63 -19.47 61.10
CA ASP A 659 9.31 -18.67 62.14
C ASP A 659 10.58 -19.37 62.65
N ASN A 660 10.51 -20.70 62.83
CA ASN A 660 11.67 -21.50 63.21
C ASN A 660 12.76 -21.52 62.13
N LEU A 661 12.35 -21.62 60.86
CA LEU A 661 13.28 -21.58 59.73
C LEU A 661 13.95 -20.21 59.64
N LEU A 662 13.17 -19.13 59.74
CA LEU A 662 13.68 -17.76 59.73
C LEU A 662 14.72 -17.56 60.83
N SER A 663 14.42 -17.94 62.08
CA SER A 663 15.38 -17.80 63.18
C SER A 663 16.68 -18.58 62.96
N VAL A 664 16.61 -19.78 62.34
CA VAL A 664 17.79 -20.58 62.02
C VAL A 664 18.57 -20.00 60.85
N LEU A 665 17.88 -19.47 59.83
CA LEU A 665 18.51 -18.75 58.72
C LEU A 665 19.19 -17.49 59.21
N GLU A 666 18.53 -16.65 60.01
CA GLU A 666 19.12 -15.45 60.61
C GLU A 666 20.39 -15.77 61.41
N LYS A 667 20.40 -16.85 62.19
CA LYS A 667 21.58 -17.28 62.94
C LYS A 667 22.67 -17.85 62.04
N LYS A 668 22.31 -18.63 61.02
CA LYS A 668 23.25 -19.15 60.02
C LYS A 668 23.90 -18.00 59.26
N ASP A 669 23.10 -17.07 58.77
CA ASP A 669 23.50 -15.92 57.98
C ASP A 669 24.26 -14.93 58.86
N SER A 670 23.92 -14.75 60.13
CA SER A 670 24.72 -13.95 61.06
C SER A 670 26.12 -14.55 61.29
N GLU A 671 26.23 -15.88 61.34
CA GLU A 671 27.51 -16.57 61.50
C GLU A 671 28.34 -16.59 60.20
N GLU A 672 27.67 -16.86 59.07
CA GLU A 672 28.25 -16.78 57.73
C GLU A 672 28.68 -15.35 57.41
N LEU A 673 27.85 -14.35 57.73
CA LEU A 673 28.17 -12.93 57.64
C LEU A 673 29.29 -12.56 58.61
N SER A 674 29.37 -13.10 59.82
CA SER A 674 30.53 -12.82 60.70
C SER A 674 31.83 -13.39 60.13
N LEU A 675 31.79 -14.59 59.55
CA LEU A 675 32.94 -15.23 58.89
C LEU A 675 33.31 -14.55 57.58
N MET A 676 32.30 -14.19 56.79
CA MET A 676 32.41 -13.49 55.54
C MET A 676 32.84 -12.05 55.79
N GLN A 677 32.29 -11.32 56.73
CA GLN A 677 32.76 -9.99 57.16
C GLN A 677 34.19 -10.06 57.64
N ASN A 678 34.65 -11.13 58.29
CA ASN A 678 36.06 -11.26 58.63
C ASN A 678 36.93 -11.56 57.40
N LYS A 679 36.49 -12.46 56.51
CA LYS A 679 37.23 -12.79 55.26
C LYS A 679 37.23 -11.63 54.26
N GLN A 680 36.09 -10.98 54.11
CA GLN A 680 35.89 -9.74 53.39
C GLN A 680 36.59 -8.64 54.13
N SER A 681 36.65 -8.54 55.45
CA SER A 681 37.51 -7.54 56.08
C SER A 681 38.95 -7.79 55.68
N ALA A 682 39.47 -9.03 55.69
CA ALA A 682 40.82 -9.28 55.17
C ALA A 682 40.97 -8.89 53.68
N MET A 683 40.05 -9.32 52.81
CA MET A 683 40.09 -9.04 51.36
C MET A 683 39.78 -7.59 51.01
N ILE A 684 38.86 -6.94 51.72
CA ILE A 684 38.51 -5.52 51.66
C ILE A 684 39.68 -4.75 52.22
N LEU A 685 40.37 -5.18 53.26
CA LEU A 685 41.57 -4.50 53.70
C LEU A 685 42.66 -4.65 52.61
N ASP A 686 42.83 -5.79 51.95
CA ASP A 686 43.75 -5.90 50.80
C ASP A 686 43.33 -5.06 49.57
N ILE A 687 42.04 -5.07 49.25
CA ILE A 687 41.45 -4.26 48.20
C ILE A 687 41.52 -2.79 48.59
N VAL A 688 41.35 -2.44 49.86
CA VAL A 688 41.47 -1.07 50.38
C VAL A 688 42.92 -0.64 50.32
N THR A 689 43.90 -1.53 50.47
CA THR A 689 45.30 -1.20 50.19
C THR A 689 45.49 -0.85 48.72
N SER A 690 44.96 -1.68 47.81
CA SER A 690 44.98 -1.39 46.37
C SER A 690 44.19 -0.13 46.03
N LEU A 691 43.02 0.07 46.65
CA LEU A 691 42.14 1.22 46.50
C LEU A 691 42.79 2.47 47.06
N LYS A 692 43.53 2.41 48.16
CA LYS A 692 44.26 3.54 48.73
C LYS A 692 45.42 3.94 47.82
N LYS A 693 46.11 2.97 47.21
CA LYS A 693 47.10 3.23 46.15
C LYS A 693 46.46 3.83 44.89
N GLU A 694 45.35 3.28 44.43
CA GLU A 694 44.58 3.83 43.31
C GLU A 694 43.93 5.16 43.67
N GLN A 695 43.52 5.43 44.92
CA GLN A 695 43.00 6.73 45.39
C GLN A 695 44.08 7.80 45.36
N ILE A 696 45.34 7.43 45.64
CA ILE A 696 46.48 8.34 45.46
C ILE A 696 46.69 8.63 43.97
N LYS A 697 46.56 7.61 43.10
CA LYS A 697 46.68 7.76 41.65
C LYS A 697 45.54 8.59 41.06
N GLU A 698 44.30 8.28 41.41
CA GLU A 698 43.07 9.02 41.10
C GLU A 698 43.18 10.45 41.60
N ALA A 699 43.66 10.68 42.83
CA ALA A 699 43.82 12.05 43.33
C ALA A 699 44.84 12.85 42.50
N LYS A 700 45.88 12.20 41.96
CA LYS A 700 46.85 12.79 41.01
C LYS A 700 46.25 13.01 39.61
N GLU A 701 45.44 12.08 39.12
CA GLU A 701 44.73 12.23 37.83
C GLU A 701 43.65 13.31 37.92
N SER A 702 42.93 13.39 39.03
CA SER A 702 41.98 14.45 39.35
C SER A 702 42.66 15.82 39.44
N LEU A 703 43.88 15.89 39.99
CA LEU A 703 44.70 17.10 39.91
C LEU A 703 45.01 17.48 38.45
N ALA A 704 45.35 16.51 37.61
CA ALA A 704 45.59 16.75 36.18
C ALA A 704 44.32 17.22 35.45
N ASN A 705 43.16 16.62 35.76
CA ASN A 705 41.86 17.03 35.23
C ASN A 705 41.48 18.45 35.68
N LEU A 706 41.64 18.80 36.96
CA LEU A 706 41.39 20.15 37.45
C LEU A 706 42.27 21.19 36.76
N LYS A 707 43.51 20.83 36.41
CA LYS A 707 44.39 21.67 35.59
C LYS A 707 43.85 21.86 34.17
N GLU A 708 43.33 20.82 33.53
CA GLU A 708 42.71 20.99 32.20
C GLU A 708 41.37 21.71 32.23
N THR A 709 40.56 21.48 33.26
CA THR A 709 39.30 22.21 33.46
C THR A 709 39.60 23.71 33.62
N LYS A 710 40.68 24.05 34.32
CA LYS A 710 41.15 25.43 34.41
C LYS A 710 41.55 25.99 33.06
N ASN A 711 42.28 25.23 32.22
CA ASN A 711 42.63 25.67 30.88
C ASN A 711 41.39 25.90 30.00
N SER A 712 40.37 25.04 30.13
CA SER A 712 39.09 25.19 29.43
C SER A 712 38.35 26.47 29.86
N ALA A 713 38.29 26.74 31.17
CA ALA A 713 37.72 27.99 31.68
C ALA A 713 38.48 29.22 31.13
N ILE A 714 39.81 29.16 31.05
CA ILE A 714 40.63 30.21 30.42
C ILE A 714 40.29 30.38 28.93
N ALA A 715 40.10 29.29 28.19
CA ALA A 715 39.70 29.33 26.79
C ALA A 715 38.31 29.98 26.60
N GLN A 716 37.36 29.71 27.50
CA GLN A 716 36.03 30.34 27.48
C GLN A 716 36.11 31.85 27.77
N ILE A 717 36.94 32.27 28.73
CA ILE A 717 37.19 33.71 28.97
C ILE A 717 37.64 34.40 27.69
N ASN A 718 38.62 33.81 26.99
CA ASN A 718 39.15 34.36 25.75
C ASN A 718 38.11 34.39 24.62
N HIS A 719 37.28 33.34 24.51
CA HIS A 719 36.23 33.26 23.49
C HIS A 719 35.19 34.38 23.66
N TYR A 720 34.63 34.54 24.87
CA TYR A 720 33.64 35.59 25.12
C TYR A 720 34.26 36.99 25.06
N GLU A 721 35.53 37.14 25.44
CA GLU A 721 36.26 38.41 25.25
C GLU A 721 36.30 38.83 23.78
N ASN A 722 36.58 37.90 22.87
CA ASN A 722 36.59 38.18 21.42
C ASN A 722 35.20 38.54 20.89
N LEU A 723 34.14 37.80 21.27
CA LEU A 723 32.76 38.11 20.85
C LEU A 723 32.31 39.51 21.32
N ILE A 724 32.69 39.90 22.54
CA ILE A 724 32.37 41.22 23.09
C ILE A 724 33.14 42.33 22.35
N SER A 725 34.39 42.09 21.96
CA SER A 725 35.21 43.08 21.24
C SER A 725 34.77 43.28 19.79
N ASP A 726 34.28 42.23 19.13
CA ASP A 726 33.90 42.26 17.71
C ASP A 726 32.57 43.02 17.48
N GLY A 727 31.65 43.00 18.45
CA GLY A 727 30.41 43.79 18.41
C GLY A 727 29.40 43.28 17.37
N TYR A 728 28.60 44.18 16.78
CA TYR A 728 27.61 43.82 15.76
C TYR A 728 28.28 43.30 14.47
N LEU A 729 27.76 42.20 13.94
CA LEU A 729 28.10 41.71 12.61
C LEU A 729 27.68 42.72 11.54
N ARG A 730 28.26 42.61 10.35
CA ARG A 730 28.02 43.58 9.27
C ARG A 730 26.58 43.48 8.74
N GLU A 731 26.07 42.27 8.66
CA GLU A 731 24.72 41.91 8.22
C GLU A 731 23.65 42.43 9.20
N GLU A 732 23.91 42.37 10.51
CA GLU A 732 23.02 42.88 11.57
C GLU A 732 22.89 44.40 11.52
N LYS A 733 23.99 45.11 11.22
CA LYS A 733 23.95 46.56 10.98
C LYS A 733 23.12 46.89 9.75
N TYR A 734 23.31 46.16 8.65
CA TYR A 734 22.50 46.36 7.44
C TYR A 734 21.01 46.08 7.67
N GLN A 735 20.65 45.05 8.44
CA GLN A 735 19.25 44.77 8.80
C GLN A 735 18.63 45.93 9.58
N LEU A 736 19.33 46.46 10.59
CA LEU A 736 18.86 47.60 11.37
C LEU A 736 18.72 48.86 10.51
N ASP A 737 19.68 49.13 9.62
CA ASP A 737 19.64 50.27 8.70
C ASP A 737 18.49 50.17 7.70
N LEU A 738 18.25 48.99 7.12
CA LEU A 738 17.11 48.73 6.22
C LEU A 738 15.78 48.89 6.95
N MET A 739 15.64 48.32 8.16
CA MET A 739 14.44 48.49 8.97
C MET A 739 14.17 49.97 9.30
N MET A 740 15.21 50.74 9.60
CA MET A 740 15.11 52.19 9.83
C MET A 740 14.66 52.94 8.57
N SER A 741 15.24 52.61 7.41
CA SER A 741 14.88 53.22 6.13
C SER A 741 13.42 52.94 5.74
N ALA A 742 12.94 51.70 5.96
CA ALA A 742 11.57 51.29 5.71
C ALA A 742 10.57 52.02 6.62
N ALA A 743 10.88 52.14 7.92
CA ALA A 743 10.03 52.86 8.87
C ALA A 743 9.87 54.35 8.51
N ILE A 744 10.94 55.01 8.03
CA ILE A 744 10.89 56.40 7.53
C ILE A 744 10.05 56.49 6.25
N MET A 745 10.19 55.54 5.31
CA MET A 745 9.39 55.53 4.08
C MET A 745 7.88 55.35 4.35
N HIS A 746 7.50 54.47 5.29
CA HIS A 746 6.09 54.33 5.71
C HIS A 746 5.52 55.62 6.29
N GLN A 747 6.34 56.42 6.98
CA GLN A 747 5.93 57.71 7.54
C GLN A 747 5.63 58.76 6.45
N VAL A 748 6.43 58.79 5.37
CA VAL A 748 6.26 59.74 4.25
C VAL A 748 4.99 59.44 3.42
N ILE A 749 4.61 58.16 3.27
CA ILE A 749 3.38 57.76 2.55
C ILE A 749 2.10 58.22 3.30
N SER A 750 2.11 58.19 4.65
CA SER A 750 0.97 58.63 5.47
C SER A 750 0.65 60.13 5.33
N LEU A 751 1.66 60.98 5.05
CA LEU A 751 1.47 62.41 4.82
C LEU A 751 0.87 62.73 3.44
N GLY A 752 1.06 61.85 2.45
CA GLY A 752 0.48 61.99 1.11
C GLY A 752 -1.03 61.77 1.05
N GLN A 753 -1.57 60.86 1.88
CA GLN A 753 -3.01 60.55 1.87
C GLN A 753 -3.88 61.62 2.53
N ILE A 754 -3.33 62.41 3.47
CA ILE A 754 -4.06 63.49 4.16
C ILE A 754 -4.20 64.76 3.27
N ALA A 755 -3.37 64.91 2.24
CA ALA A 755 -3.35 66.10 1.38
C ALA A 755 -4.31 66.08 0.16
N SER A 756 -5.03 64.98 -0.11
CA SER A 756 -6.01 64.91 -1.23
C SER A 756 -7.49 64.99 -0.81
N GLY A 757 -7.79 65.05 0.50
CA GLY A 757 -9.15 65.10 1.04
C GLY A 757 -9.90 66.44 0.93
N LEU A 758 -9.39 67.43 0.17
CA LEU A 758 -10.01 68.77 0.05
C LEU A 758 -10.19 69.29 -1.39
N SER A 759 -10.32 68.43 -2.41
CA SER A 759 -10.90 68.84 -3.70
C SER A 759 -12.16 68.05 -4.07
N TYR A 760 -13.26 68.77 -4.17
CA TYR A 760 -14.58 68.28 -4.57
C TYR A 760 -14.62 68.09 -6.09
N VAL A 761 -15.39 67.09 -6.55
CA VAL A 761 -15.88 66.89 -7.94
C VAL A 761 -14.83 66.55 -9.02
N ALA A 762 -14.62 65.27 -9.29
CA ALA A 762 -14.37 64.76 -10.65
C ALA A 762 -14.80 63.27 -10.75
N PRO A 763 -15.34 62.80 -11.89
CA PRO A 763 -15.98 61.49 -12.01
C PRO A 763 -14.96 60.34 -12.01
N GLN A 764 -15.30 59.21 -11.39
CA GLN A 764 -14.47 58.00 -11.42
C GLN A 764 -14.46 57.38 -12.82
N ILE A 765 -13.27 57.24 -13.39
CA ILE A 765 -12.98 56.33 -14.49
C ILE A 765 -12.49 55.03 -13.85
N THR A 766 -13.25 53.96 -14.01
CA THR A 766 -12.84 52.59 -13.66
C THR A 766 -11.77 52.15 -14.64
N LEU A 767 -10.60 51.74 -14.12
CA LEU A 767 -9.44 51.29 -14.88
C LEU A 767 -8.96 49.97 -14.28
N GLY A 768 -9.51 48.87 -14.79
CA GLY A 768 -8.88 47.55 -14.75
C GLY A 768 -8.43 47.21 -16.16
N ALA A 769 -7.55 46.22 -16.31
CA ALA A 769 -6.79 45.97 -17.54
C ALA A 769 -7.62 45.88 -18.85
N PHE A 770 -8.95 45.68 -18.80
CA PHE A 770 -9.80 45.61 -20.01
C PHE A 770 -11.25 46.16 -19.89
N SER A 771 -11.52 47.30 -19.23
CA SER A 771 -12.73 48.11 -19.57
C SER A 771 -12.76 49.53 -18.98
N PHE A 772 -13.27 50.48 -19.78
CA PHE A 772 -13.55 51.87 -19.42
C PHE A 772 -15.06 52.13 -19.49
N GLY A 773 -15.67 52.62 -18.41
CA GLY A 773 -17.07 53.05 -18.42
C GLY A 773 -17.51 53.72 -17.12
N ALA A 774 -18.07 54.92 -17.23
CA ALA A 774 -18.50 55.76 -16.11
C ALA A 774 -20.01 55.60 -15.82
N THR A 775 -20.37 55.28 -14.58
CA THR A 775 -21.76 55.33 -14.10
C THR A 775 -21.85 56.18 -12.85
N ALA A 776 -22.71 57.19 -12.88
CA ALA A 776 -22.83 58.22 -11.86
C ALA A 776 -24.00 57.96 -10.91
N GLY A 777 -23.71 57.99 -9.60
CA GLY A 777 -24.66 58.45 -8.57
C GLY A 777 -24.97 57.47 -7.44
N GLY A 778 -24.65 57.87 -6.20
CA GLY A 778 -25.16 57.27 -4.97
C GLY A 778 -24.27 57.56 -3.75
N LYS A 779 -24.81 58.24 -2.72
CA LYS A 779 -24.10 58.68 -1.49
C LYS A 779 -23.49 57.53 -0.70
N ASN A 780 -22.24 57.64 -0.25
CA ASN A 780 -21.67 56.85 0.84
C ASN A 780 -20.86 57.70 1.83
N VAL A 781 -21.33 57.76 3.08
CA VAL A 781 -20.64 58.36 4.25
C VAL A 781 -19.66 57.36 4.90
N GLY A 782 -19.54 56.14 4.35
CA GLY A 782 -18.61 55.10 4.82
C GLY A 782 -17.14 55.31 4.45
N ASP A 783 -16.85 55.84 3.27
CA ASP A 783 -15.47 55.93 2.74
C ASP A 783 -14.56 56.92 3.47
N MET A 784 -15.12 57.92 4.16
CA MET A 784 -14.35 58.84 4.99
C MET A 784 -13.82 58.17 6.27
N MET A 785 -14.50 57.15 6.80
CA MET A 785 -14.04 56.40 7.97
C MET A 785 -13.02 55.31 7.61
N THR A 786 -13.16 54.67 6.45
CA THR A 786 -12.20 53.65 5.97
C THR A 786 -10.84 54.27 5.63
N ARG A 787 -10.82 55.43 4.95
CA ARG A 787 -9.58 56.18 4.64
C ARG A 787 -8.89 56.75 5.90
N PHE A 788 -9.66 57.09 6.94
CA PHE A 788 -9.08 57.50 8.24
C PHE A 788 -8.51 56.30 9.01
N GLY A 789 -9.11 55.12 8.86
CA GLY A 789 -8.59 53.85 9.41
C GLY A 789 -7.29 53.39 8.75
N GLU A 790 -7.20 53.49 7.41
CA GLU A 790 -5.99 53.15 6.64
C GLU A 790 -4.77 54.03 7.00
N ALA A 791 -4.95 55.35 7.17
CA ALA A 791 -3.85 56.25 7.57
C ALA A 791 -3.34 55.99 9.01
N VAL A 792 -4.24 55.60 9.91
CA VAL A 792 -3.88 55.18 11.28
C VAL A 792 -3.17 53.83 11.26
N GLN A 793 -3.58 52.90 10.39
CA GLN A 793 -2.95 51.59 10.24
C GLN A 793 -1.50 51.71 9.71
N THR A 794 -1.24 52.49 8.66
CA THR A 794 0.14 52.68 8.15
C THR A 794 1.06 53.36 9.16
N THR A 795 0.53 54.29 9.98
CA THR A 795 1.28 54.93 11.07
C THR A 795 1.55 53.94 12.21
N ALA A 796 0.59 53.07 12.52
CA ALA A 796 0.75 52.02 13.51
C ALA A 796 1.75 50.94 13.06
N GLU A 797 1.77 50.58 11.77
CA GLU A 797 2.75 49.68 11.17
C GLU A 797 4.17 50.27 11.23
N GLY A 798 4.35 51.55 10.90
CA GLY A 798 5.64 52.24 11.06
C GLY A 798 6.11 52.33 12.53
N LEU A 799 5.19 52.58 13.46
CA LEU A 799 5.49 52.54 14.91
C LEU A 799 5.80 51.12 15.41
N SER A 800 5.12 50.10 14.90
CA SER A 800 5.41 48.69 15.20
C SER A 800 6.82 48.32 14.75
N MET A 801 7.24 48.78 13.56
CA MET A 801 8.56 48.50 13.01
C MET A 801 9.70 49.19 13.79
N PHE A 802 9.48 50.41 14.31
CA PHE A 802 10.39 51.03 15.29
C PHE A 802 10.41 50.27 16.63
N GLY A 803 9.28 49.69 17.03
CA GLY A 803 9.17 48.77 18.17
C GLY A 803 9.99 47.49 17.97
N GLU A 804 9.91 46.88 16.79
CA GLU A 804 10.67 45.70 16.40
C GLU A 804 12.17 46.00 16.30
N MET A 805 12.58 47.12 15.68
CA MET A 805 13.98 47.55 15.64
C MET A 805 14.55 47.77 17.04
N SER A 806 13.78 48.41 17.93
CA SER A 806 14.15 48.57 19.34
C SER A 806 14.23 47.23 20.05
N GLY A 807 13.35 46.28 19.69
CA GLY A 807 13.40 44.89 20.13
C GLY A 807 14.70 44.18 19.72
N VAL A 808 15.08 44.25 18.44
CA VAL A 808 16.32 43.64 17.92
C VAL A 808 17.56 44.26 18.57
N ALA A 809 17.67 45.59 18.63
CA ALA A 809 18.78 46.26 19.30
C ALA A 809 18.83 45.96 20.81
N ALA A 810 17.67 45.83 21.47
CA ALA A 810 17.59 45.41 22.86
C ALA A 810 18.03 43.95 23.04
N GLN A 811 17.67 43.05 22.11
CA GLN A 811 18.13 41.65 22.12
C GLN A 811 19.65 41.58 21.98
N PHE A 812 20.27 42.32 21.06
CA PHE A 812 21.74 42.36 20.95
C PHE A 812 22.42 42.92 22.20
N LYS A 813 21.85 43.98 22.78
CA LYS A 813 22.34 44.52 24.04
C LYS A 813 22.23 43.50 25.18
N ARG A 814 21.15 42.70 25.21
CA ARG A 814 20.98 41.60 26.16
C ARG A 814 21.99 40.48 25.90
N SER A 815 22.24 40.11 24.65
CA SER A 815 23.25 39.13 24.28
C SER A 815 24.65 39.57 24.70
N LYS A 816 25.02 40.84 24.50
CA LYS A 816 26.30 41.38 24.96
C LYS A 816 26.43 41.35 26.49
N GLN A 817 25.36 41.73 27.22
CA GLN A 817 25.34 41.65 28.68
C GLN A 817 25.49 40.20 29.17
N GLU A 818 24.86 39.25 28.46
CA GLU A 818 25.00 37.83 28.74
C GLU A 818 26.44 37.37 28.50
N TRP A 819 27.06 37.73 27.38
CA TRP A 819 28.47 37.37 27.11
C TRP A 819 29.43 37.98 28.13
N GLU A 820 29.22 39.24 28.55
CA GLU A 820 30.01 39.88 29.62
C GLU A 820 29.88 39.10 30.93
N LEU A 821 28.66 38.70 31.29
CA LEU A 821 28.40 37.87 32.47
C LEU A 821 29.08 36.50 32.35
N GLN A 822 28.97 35.82 31.21
CA GLN A 822 29.59 34.51 30.98
C GLN A 822 31.13 34.59 31.06
N LYS A 823 31.74 35.66 30.55
CA LYS A 823 33.18 35.91 30.70
C LYS A 823 33.57 36.08 32.18
N GLU A 824 32.83 36.90 32.93
CA GLU A 824 33.11 37.11 34.36
C GLU A 824 32.91 35.83 35.19
N MET A 825 31.88 35.05 34.88
CA MET A 825 31.64 33.74 35.51
C MET A 825 32.79 32.77 35.24
N ALA A 826 33.25 32.64 34.00
CA ALA A 826 34.40 31.80 33.64
C ALA A 826 35.71 32.28 34.31
N ALA A 827 35.90 33.60 34.47
CA ALA A 827 37.04 34.15 35.20
C ALA A 827 37.01 33.81 36.69
N SER A 828 35.83 33.90 37.32
CA SER A 828 35.65 33.47 38.70
C SER A 828 35.84 31.96 38.86
N GLU A 829 35.39 31.16 37.89
CA GLU A 829 35.57 29.71 37.87
C GLU A 829 37.06 29.32 37.80
N ALA A 830 37.85 30.00 36.96
CA ALA A 830 39.29 29.79 36.89
C ALA A 830 40.00 30.05 38.24
N ILE A 831 39.61 31.10 38.96
CA ILE A 831 40.13 31.41 40.31
C ILE A 831 39.70 30.35 41.33
N GLN A 832 38.46 29.88 41.26
CA GLN A 832 37.97 28.81 42.12
C GLN A 832 38.74 27.50 41.90
N LEU A 833 39.00 27.15 40.64
CA LEU A 833 39.76 25.97 40.25
C LEU A 833 41.20 26.03 40.78
N ASP A 834 41.82 27.21 40.87
CA ASP A 834 43.14 27.37 41.51
C ASP A 834 43.14 26.94 42.99
N TYR A 835 42.14 27.36 43.76
CA TYR A 835 41.99 26.93 45.15
C TYR A 835 41.72 25.42 45.25
N GLN A 836 40.94 24.86 44.31
CA GLN A 836 40.67 23.42 44.28
C GLN A 836 41.92 22.59 43.94
N ILE A 837 42.75 23.05 43.00
CA ILE A 837 44.03 22.40 42.68
C ILE A 837 44.93 22.36 43.92
N ALA A 838 45.08 23.49 44.63
CA ALA A 838 45.88 23.54 45.86
C ALA A 838 45.33 22.61 46.96
N ALA A 839 44.01 22.55 47.13
CA ALA A 839 43.37 21.62 48.08
C ALA A 839 43.61 20.15 47.69
N GLN A 840 43.57 19.84 46.39
CA GLN A 840 43.79 18.49 45.88
C GLN A 840 45.24 18.02 46.09
N GLU A 841 46.23 18.91 46.00
CA GLU A 841 47.62 18.59 46.37
C GLU A 841 47.77 18.19 47.85
N HIS A 842 47.03 18.84 48.75
CA HIS A 842 46.99 18.44 50.16
C HIS A 842 46.27 17.11 50.36
N ARG A 843 45.21 16.83 49.60
CA ARG A 843 44.47 15.56 49.64
C ARG A 843 45.35 14.38 49.24
N ILE A 844 46.20 14.53 48.23
CA ILE A 844 47.17 13.48 47.85
C ILE A 844 48.07 13.11 49.04
N LYS A 845 48.64 14.10 49.75
CA LYS A 845 49.48 13.87 50.93
C LYS A 845 48.72 13.19 52.07
N MET A 846 47.44 13.50 52.26
CA MET A 846 46.59 12.88 53.27
C MET A 846 46.34 11.40 52.96
N SER A 847 46.01 11.08 51.70
CA SER A 847 45.77 9.69 51.25
C SER A 847 47.01 8.79 51.42
N GLU A 848 48.22 9.35 51.25
CA GLU A 848 49.48 8.63 51.51
C GLU A 848 49.63 8.23 52.99
N ILE A 849 49.20 9.07 53.93
CA ILE A 849 49.23 8.78 55.36
C ILE A 849 48.16 7.74 55.74
N GLU A 850 46.97 7.81 55.15
CA GLU A 850 45.89 6.84 55.38
C GLU A 850 46.27 5.42 54.95
N LEU A 851 47.03 5.27 53.85
CA LEU A 851 47.53 3.96 53.40
C LEU A 851 48.40 3.30 54.48
N LEU A 852 49.28 4.07 55.13
CA LEU A 852 50.16 3.56 56.19
C LEU A 852 49.35 3.13 57.43
N GLN A 853 48.33 3.88 57.81
CA GLN A 853 47.45 3.51 58.93
C GLN A 853 46.71 2.19 58.64
N HIS A 854 46.21 2.03 57.41
CA HIS A 854 45.44 0.87 56.98
C HIS A 854 46.24 -0.44 56.97
N GLU A 855 47.54 -0.38 56.64
CA GLU A 855 48.43 -1.55 56.72
C GLU A 855 48.49 -2.15 58.14
N LYS A 856 48.29 -1.32 59.19
CA LYS A 856 48.23 -1.79 60.58
C LYS A 856 46.90 -2.45 60.96
N ASP A 857 45.80 -2.13 60.27
CA ASP A 857 44.49 -2.74 60.51
C ASP A 857 44.40 -4.17 59.95
N ILE A 858 45.13 -4.46 58.87
CA ILE A 858 45.27 -5.83 58.30
C ILE A 858 45.82 -6.80 59.34
N GLU A 859 46.89 -6.41 60.04
CA GLU A 859 47.57 -7.22 61.05
C GLU A 859 46.62 -7.67 62.19
N ASN A 860 45.68 -6.80 62.59
CA ASN A 860 44.72 -7.10 63.65
C ASN A 860 43.59 -8.04 63.19
N ASN A 861 43.17 -7.98 61.92
CA ASN A 861 42.04 -8.75 61.39
C ASN A 861 42.33 -10.27 61.31
N GLU A 862 43.58 -10.65 61.02
CA GLU A 862 43.98 -12.05 60.92
C GLU A 862 43.78 -12.83 62.23
N VAL A 863 44.00 -12.16 63.37
CA VAL A 863 43.82 -12.73 64.71
C VAL A 863 42.36 -13.08 64.99
N ILE A 864 41.41 -12.21 64.58
CA ILE A 864 39.97 -12.39 64.79
C ILE A 864 39.43 -13.57 63.96
N THR A 865 39.89 -13.70 62.71
CA THR A 865 39.47 -14.77 61.79
C THR A 865 39.76 -16.17 62.35
N LYS A 866 40.89 -16.36 63.04
CA LYS A 866 41.29 -17.65 63.61
C LYS A 866 40.34 -18.14 64.72
N PHE A 867 39.84 -17.22 65.55
CA PHE A 867 38.90 -17.54 66.63
C PHE A 867 37.52 -17.96 66.09
N MET A 868 36.97 -17.20 65.13
CA MET A 868 35.63 -17.44 64.55
C MET A 868 35.46 -18.84 63.95
N LYS A 869 36.53 -19.43 63.40
CA LYS A 869 36.51 -20.79 62.82
C LYS A 869 36.44 -21.92 63.86
N SER A 870 36.77 -21.66 65.12
CA SER A 870 36.99 -22.71 66.14
C SER A 870 35.83 -22.94 67.12
N LYS A 871 34.79 -22.09 67.14
CA LYS A 871 33.66 -22.17 68.09
C LYS A 871 32.64 -23.27 67.75
N PHE A 872 31.86 -23.77 68.74
CA PHE A 872 30.86 -24.84 68.58
C PHE A 872 29.60 -24.40 67.82
N SER A 873 29.02 -23.24 68.18
CA SER A 873 27.90 -22.62 67.47
C SER A 873 28.36 -21.93 66.18
N ASN A 874 29.02 -22.69 65.32
CA ASN A 874 29.54 -22.21 64.05
C ASN A 874 28.51 -22.40 62.92
N MET A 875 28.85 -21.87 61.75
CA MET A 875 28.04 -21.98 60.53
C MET A 875 27.60 -23.42 60.19
N GLN A 876 28.43 -24.44 60.48
CA GLN A 876 28.13 -25.82 60.11
C GLN A 876 26.90 -26.38 60.85
N LEU A 877 26.72 -26.03 62.12
CA LEU A 877 25.56 -26.44 62.93
C LEU A 877 24.25 -25.85 62.39
N TYR A 878 24.22 -24.53 62.14
CA TYR A 878 23.02 -23.87 61.65
C TYR A 878 22.66 -24.25 60.20
N SER A 879 23.67 -24.56 59.37
CA SER A 879 23.46 -25.11 58.02
C SER A 879 22.72 -26.45 58.05
N TRP A 880 23.10 -27.36 58.96
CA TRP A 880 22.40 -28.63 59.16
C TRP A 880 20.95 -28.45 59.63
N MET A 881 20.70 -27.55 60.58
CA MET A 881 19.35 -27.25 61.09
C MET A 881 18.45 -26.65 59.99
N SER A 882 18.97 -25.68 59.22
CA SER A 882 18.24 -25.02 58.11
C SER A 882 17.77 -26.05 57.08
N SER A 883 18.63 -26.99 56.68
CA SER A 883 18.29 -28.05 55.73
C SER A 883 17.14 -28.95 56.23
N LYS A 884 17.14 -29.34 57.51
CA LYS A 884 16.09 -30.20 58.07
C LYS A 884 14.75 -29.49 58.22
N ILE A 885 14.74 -28.25 58.70
CA ILE A 885 13.51 -27.47 58.90
C ILE A 885 12.88 -27.08 57.55
N SER A 886 13.69 -26.68 56.56
CA SER A 886 13.22 -26.32 55.21
C SER A 886 12.46 -27.48 54.54
N GLY A 887 12.94 -28.72 54.70
CA GLY A 887 12.25 -29.91 54.18
C GLY A 887 10.87 -30.14 54.79
N LEU A 888 10.72 -30.00 56.12
CA LEU A 888 9.44 -30.13 56.81
C LEU A 888 8.47 -28.99 56.48
N PHE A 889 9.01 -27.78 56.33
CA PHE A 889 8.26 -26.58 55.95
C PHE A 889 7.61 -26.75 54.58
N PHE A 890 8.37 -27.16 53.56
CA PHE A 890 7.84 -27.36 52.20
C PHE A 890 6.80 -28.48 52.10
N GLN A 891 7.02 -29.60 52.80
CA GLN A 891 6.04 -30.69 52.82
C GLN A 891 4.72 -30.26 53.47
N THR A 892 4.78 -29.48 54.55
CA THR A 892 3.59 -28.93 55.21
C THR A 892 2.86 -27.92 54.32
N PHE A 893 3.60 -27.09 53.57
CA PHE A 893 3.04 -26.16 52.60
C PHE A 893 2.22 -26.86 51.53
N LYS A 894 2.77 -27.91 50.90
CA LYS A 894 2.04 -28.67 49.87
C LYS A 894 0.71 -29.23 50.39
N LEU A 895 0.72 -29.75 51.61
CA LEU A 895 -0.50 -30.25 52.24
C LEU A 895 -1.50 -29.11 52.51
N ALA A 896 -1.04 -27.99 53.05
CA ALA A 896 -1.90 -26.83 53.32
C ALA A 896 -2.54 -26.28 52.04
N HIS A 897 -1.75 -26.15 50.98
CA HIS A 897 -2.20 -25.66 49.68
C HIS A 897 -3.21 -26.60 49.00
N ASP A 898 -2.97 -27.91 49.02
CA ASP A 898 -3.91 -28.91 48.49
C ASP A 898 -5.28 -28.85 49.21
N TYR A 899 -5.29 -28.77 50.55
CA TYR A 899 -6.54 -28.60 51.30
C TYR A 899 -7.22 -27.25 51.05
N ALA A 900 -6.45 -26.17 50.86
CA ALA A 900 -6.99 -24.87 50.49
C ALA A 900 -7.63 -24.90 49.10
N LYS A 901 -7.00 -25.54 48.12
CA LYS A 901 -7.57 -25.76 46.78
C LYS A 901 -8.82 -26.63 46.80
N LYS A 902 -8.85 -27.67 47.64
CA LYS A 902 -10.07 -28.47 47.87
C LYS A 902 -11.19 -27.62 48.49
N ALA A 903 -10.88 -26.75 49.45
CA ALA A 903 -11.86 -25.82 50.01
C ALA A 903 -12.40 -24.85 48.94
N GLU A 904 -11.55 -24.30 48.08
CA GLU A 904 -11.97 -23.45 46.95
C GLU A 904 -12.92 -24.20 45.99
N GLN A 905 -12.60 -25.45 45.64
CA GLN A 905 -13.50 -26.26 44.80
C GLN A 905 -14.82 -26.61 45.48
N ALA A 906 -14.80 -26.88 46.79
CA ALA A 906 -16.02 -27.07 47.58
C ALA A 906 -16.91 -25.82 47.55
N PHE A 907 -16.32 -24.63 47.65
CA PHE A 907 -17.04 -23.36 47.57
C PHE A 907 -17.72 -23.17 46.21
N ILE A 908 -16.98 -23.37 45.11
CA ILE A 908 -17.50 -23.28 43.73
C ILE A 908 -18.64 -24.29 43.53
N PHE A 909 -18.46 -25.51 44.01
CA PHE A 909 -19.44 -26.58 43.91
C PHE A 909 -20.74 -26.23 44.66
N GLU A 910 -20.63 -25.86 45.94
CA GLU A 910 -21.76 -25.56 46.83
C GLU A 910 -22.59 -24.36 46.37
N LYS A 911 -21.95 -23.28 45.89
CA LYS A 911 -22.69 -22.08 45.47
C LYS A 911 -23.17 -22.09 44.02
N GLY A 912 -22.73 -23.05 43.21
CA GLY A 912 -23.20 -23.18 41.83
C GLY A 912 -22.73 -22.03 40.93
N ILE A 913 -21.49 -21.58 41.13
CA ILE A 913 -20.88 -20.41 40.46
C ILE A 913 -19.89 -20.84 39.37
N LYS A 914 -19.50 -19.91 38.48
CA LYS A 914 -18.61 -20.19 37.36
C LYS A 914 -17.19 -20.45 37.87
N ALA A 915 -16.52 -21.45 37.30
CA ALA A 915 -15.10 -21.67 37.57
C ALA A 915 -14.30 -20.44 37.10
N GLY A 916 -13.58 -19.80 38.02
CA GLY A 916 -12.85 -18.55 37.77
C GLY A 916 -13.44 -17.30 38.44
N GLU A 917 -14.71 -17.28 38.83
CA GLU A 917 -15.28 -16.18 39.65
C GLU A 917 -14.72 -16.20 41.08
N VAL A 918 -14.36 -17.38 41.56
CA VAL A 918 -13.70 -17.61 42.85
C VAL A 918 -12.32 -18.13 42.56
N ASN A 919 -11.34 -17.23 42.71
CA ASN A 919 -9.92 -17.51 42.60
C ASN A 919 -9.21 -16.80 43.75
N TYR A 920 -9.40 -17.32 44.97
CA TYR A 920 -8.73 -16.81 46.15
C TYR A 920 -7.39 -17.50 46.35
N ILE A 921 -7.31 -18.80 46.03
CA ILE A 921 -6.11 -19.61 46.26
C ILE A 921 -5.21 -19.57 45.03
N ASN A 922 -4.16 -18.76 45.06
CA ASN A 922 -3.22 -18.63 43.95
C ASN A 922 -2.18 -19.77 43.88
N GLY A 923 -1.45 -19.87 42.76
CA GLY A 923 -0.32 -20.80 42.62
C GLY A 923 0.98 -20.30 43.25
N MET A 924 1.06 -19.01 43.57
CA MET A 924 2.30 -18.28 43.85
C MET A 924 2.52 -17.99 45.35
N TYR A 925 2.16 -18.93 46.24
CA TYR A 925 2.42 -18.74 47.68
C TYR A 925 3.84 -19.11 48.09
N TRP A 926 4.46 -20.03 47.35
CA TRP A 926 5.79 -20.53 47.67
C TRP A 926 6.83 -19.86 46.79
N GLU A 927 7.53 -18.89 47.37
CA GLU A 927 8.63 -18.22 46.70
C GLU A 927 9.93 -18.98 46.96
N ASN A 928 10.45 -19.65 45.93
CA ASN A 928 11.70 -20.41 46.01
C ASN A 928 12.88 -19.53 46.45
N GLN A 929 12.90 -18.26 46.05
CA GLN A 929 13.97 -17.31 46.37
C GLN A 929 14.09 -17.04 47.88
N TYR A 930 12.96 -17.01 48.59
CA TYR A 930 12.91 -16.78 50.03
C TYR A 930 12.63 -18.06 50.83
N GLN A 931 12.92 -19.23 50.24
CA GLN A 931 12.67 -20.55 50.84
C GLN A 931 11.21 -20.76 51.31
N GLY A 932 10.26 -20.07 50.68
CA GLY A 932 8.83 -20.13 51.00
C GLY A 932 8.41 -19.37 52.25
N LEU A 933 9.27 -18.54 52.86
CA LEU A 933 8.91 -17.72 54.02
C LEU A 933 7.65 -16.88 53.74
N LEU A 934 6.85 -16.62 54.77
CA LEU A 934 5.54 -15.93 54.69
C LEU A 934 4.43 -16.66 53.92
N SER A 935 4.71 -17.77 53.23
CA SER A 935 3.69 -18.56 52.52
C SER A 935 2.50 -18.97 53.39
N GLY A 936 2.72 -19.16 54.70
CA GLY A 936 1.65 -19.44 55.65
C GLY A 936 0.74 -18.23 55.90
N SER A 937 1.30 -17.05 56.10
CA SER A 937 0.52 -15.84 56.39
C SER A 937 -0.27 -15.35 55.17
N THR A 938 0.30 -15.46 53.98
CA THR A 938 -0.38 -15.10 52.73
C THR A 938 -1.51 -16.08 52.41
N LEU A 939 -1.25 -17.38 52.57
CA LEU A 939 -2.29 -18.40 52.43
C LEU A 939 -3.40 -18.22 53.47
N GLU A 940 -3.08 -17.87 54.72
CA GLU A 940 -4.08 -17.57 55.76
C GLU A 940 -4.99 -16.39 55.39
N LEU A 941 -4.42 -15.30 54.87
CA LEU A 941 -5.20 -14.14 54.45
C LEU A 941 -6.17 -14.48 53.32
N ASP A 942 -5.72 -15.26 52.33
CA ASP A 942 -6.59 -15.66 51.22
C ASP A 942 -7.65 -16.68 51.65
N LEU A 943 -7.33 -17.54 52.62
CA LEU A 943 -8.33 -18.35 53.32
C LEU A 943 -9.38 -17.45 54.00
N ASP A 944 -8.99 -16.42 54.74
CA ASP A 944 -9.92 -15.51 55.41
C ASP A 944 -10.80 -14.72 54.43
N ARG A 945 -10.22 -14.29 53.30
CA ARG A 945 -10.97 -13.66 52.20
C ARG A 945 -11.99 -14.61 51.60
N MET A 946 -11.60 -15.87 51.38
CA MET A 946 -12.47 -16.91 50.86
C MET A 946 -13.61 -17.22 51.83
N GLU A 947 -13.35 -17.31 53.13
CA GLU A 947 -14.41 -17.52 54.14
C GLU A 947 -15.38 -16.33 54.21
N LYS A 948 -14.86 -15.10 54.18
CA LYS A 948 -15.71 -13.89 54.12
C LYS A 948 -16.59 -13.91 52.87
N ALA A 949 -16.01 -14.25 51.72
CA ALA A 949 -16.74 -14.35 50.46
C ALA A 949 -17.83 -15.41 50.52
N TYR A 950 -17.50 -16.60 51.04
CA TYR A 950 -18.46 -17.67 51.29
C TYR A 950 -19.63 -17.17 52.12
N GLY A 951 -19.36 -16.54 53.28
CA GLY A 951 -20.39 -15.99 54.16
C GLY A 951 -21.24 -14.89 53.52
N SER A 952 -20.67 -14.06 52.65
CA SER A 952 -21.42 -13.01 51.94
C SER A 952 -22.35 -13.54 50.84
N MET A 953 -21.94 -14.63 50.17
CA MET A 953 -22.72 -15.29 49.13
C MET A 953 -23.71 -16.31 49.70
N ASP A 954 -23.56 -16.69 50.98
CA ASP A 954 -24.42 -17.64 51.67
C ASP A 954 -25.78 -17.01 52.01
N SER A 955 -26.63 -16.96 51.00
CA SER A 955 -28.03 -16.55 51.10
C SER A 955 -28.95 -17.77 51.02
N ARG A 956 -30.12 -17.67 51.67
CA ARG A 956 -31.14 -18.72 51.59
C ARG A 956 -31.64 -18.84 50.15
N ARG A 957 -31.48 -20.02 49.57
CA ARG A 957 -32.02 -20.39 48.26
C ARG A 957 -33.47 -20.84 48.39
N LEU A 958 -34.18 -20.87 47.26
CA LEU A 958 -35.55 -21.37 47.20
C LEU A 958 -35.51 -22.90 47.24
N GLU A 959 -35.92 -23.49 48.36
CA GLU A 959 -36.03 -24.93 48.54
C GLU A 959 -37.35 -25.45 47.95
N ILE A 960 -37.27 -26.39 47.01
CA ILE A 960 -38.41 -26.89 46.24
C ILE A 960 -38.40 -28.42 46.28
N THR A 961 -39.58 -29.01 46.50
CA THR A 961 -39.80 -30.46 46.39
C THR A 961 -40.73 -30.73 45.22
N LYS A 962 -40.25 -31.45 44.20
CA LYS A 962 -41.04 -31.87 43.03
C LYS A 962 -41.19 -33.38 43.05
N THR A 963 -42.43 -33.84 42.94
CA THR A 963 -42.77 -35.26 42.84
C THR A 963 -43.07 -35.57 41.37
N ILE A 964 -42.39 -36.56 40.81
CA ILE A 964 -42.41 -36.88 39.38
C ILE A 964 -42.79 -38.35 39.23
N SER A 965 -43.91 -38.64 38.57
CA SER A 965 -44.30 -40.00 38.21
C SER A 965 -43.59 -40.41 36.93
N LEU A 966 -42.93 -41.57 36.93
CA LEU A 966 -42.28 -42.11 35.73
C LEU A 966 -43.32 -42.52 34.67
N LEU A 967 -44.48 -43.01 35.10
CA LEU A 967 -45.60 -43.34 34.21
C LEU A 967 -46.10 -42.12 33.43
N GLU A 968 -46.24 -40.96 34.08
CA GLU A 968 -46.71 -39.73 33.44
C GLU A 968 -45.63 -39.05 32.58
N MET A 969 -44.38 -39.08 33.05
CA MET A 969 -43.27 -38.39 32.40
C MET A 969 -42.74 -39.16 31.18
N ASP A 970 -42.49 -40.46 31.32
CA ASP A 970 -41.94 -41.32 30.29
C ASP A 970 -42.44 -42.78 30.45
N PRO A 971 -43.66 -43.10 29.96
CA PRO A 971 -44.23 -44.44 30.08
C PRO A 971 -43.43 -45.48 29.29
N LEU A 972 -42.68 -45.07 28.26
CA LEU A 972 -41.82 -45.98 27.50
C LEU A 972 -40.64 -46.43 28.37
N ALA A 973 -40.05 -45.53 29.17
CA ALA A 973 -39.03 -45.90 30.15
C ALA A 973 -39.60 -46.87 31.19
N LEU A 974 -40.82 -46.67 31.69
CA LEU A 974 -41.47 -47.60 32.61
C LEU A 974 -41.70 -48.98 31.98
N LEU A 975 -42.17 -49.04 30.73
CA LEU A 975 -42.33 -50.30 29.97
C LEU A 975 -40.99 -51.01 29.73
N GLN A 976 -39.92 -50.27 29.46
CA GLN A 976 -38.57 -50.84 29.37
C GLN A 976 -38.12 -51.40 30.73
N LEU A 977 -38.43 -50.71 31.82
CA LEU A 977 -38.12 -51.17 33.17
C LEU A 977 -38.84 -52.49 33.48
N LYS A 978 -40.12 -52.62 33.11
CA LYS A 978 -40.90 -53.87 33.28
C LYS A 978 -40.34 -55.04 32.46
N THR A 979 -39.84 -54.78 31.25
CA THR A 979 -39.45 -55.83 30.30
C THR A 979 -37.99 -56.22 30.40
N LYS A 980 -37.09 -55.25 30.46
CA LYS A 980 -35.63 -55.43 30.47
C LYS A 980 -35.03 -55.42 31.87
N GLY A 981 -35.75 -54.89 32.87
CA GLY A 981 -35.23 -54.67 34.22
C GLY A 981 -34.34 -53.42 34.35
N SER A 982 -34.15 -52.63 33.29
CA SER A 982 -33.45 -51.36 33.34
C SER A 982 -34.08 -50.34 32.40
N CYS A 983 -34.01 -49.07 32.77
CA CYS A 983 -34.50 -47.96 31.94
C CYS A 983 -33.66 -46.71 32.14
N THR A 984 -33.63 -45.88 31.10
CA THR A 984 -33.04 -44.55 31.15
C THR A 984 -34.13 -43.51 31.01
N PHE A 985 -34.09 -42.46 31.82
CA PHE A 985 -35.03 -41.35 31.76
C PHE A 985 -34.31 -40.02 31.93
N ARG A 986 -34.89 -38.94 31.42
CA ARG A 986 -34.32 -37.59 31.44
C ARG A 986 -35.23 -36.62 32.18
N LEU A 987 -34.64 -35.86 33.09
CA LEU A 987 -35.27 -34.67 33.68
C LEU A 987 -34.87 -33.47 32.82
N SER A 988 -35.77 -33.03 31.95
CA SER A 988 -35.54 -31.92 31.02
C SER A 988 -35.62 -30.56 31.71
N GLU A 989 -35.05 -29.52 31.09
CA GLU A 989 -35.16 -28.14 31.60
C GLU A 989 -36.63 -27.67 31.57
N GLU A 990 -37.38 -28.06 30.55
CA GLU A 990 -38.80 -27.75 30.39
C GLU A 990 -39.63 -28.19 31.60
N LEU A 991 -39.34 -29.38 32.14
CA LEU A 991 -40.03 -29.95 33.30
C LEU A 991 -40.00 -29.03 34.53
N PHE A 992 -38.93 -28.24 34.68
CA PHE A 992 -38.76 -27.30 35.79
C PHE A 992 -39.24 -25.88 35.45
N ASP A 993 -39.04 -25.45 34.21
CA ASP A 993 -39.49 -24.13 33.72
C ASP A 993 -41.02 -24.01 33.67
N TYR A 994 -41.71 -25.13 33.46
CA TYR A 994 -43.17 -25.17 33.49
C TYR A 994 -43.75 -24.87 34.88
N ASP A 995 -43.10 -25.32 35.96
CA ASP A 995 -43.50 -24.97 37.32
C ASP A 995 -43.07 -23.54 37.67
N PHE A 996 -41.80 -23.20 37.37
CA PHE A 996 -41.17 -21.95 37.76
C PHE A 996 -40.23 -21.41 36.68
N PRO A 997 -40.76 -20.63 35.71
CA PRO A 997 -39.97 -20.14 34.57
C PRO A 997 -38.93 -19.07 34.92
N GLY A 998 -39.04 -18.44 36.10
CA GLY A 998 -38.07 -17.45 36.57
C GLY A 998 -36.90 -18.05 37.36
N HIS A 999 -36.92 -19.34 37.66
CA HIS A 999 -35.90 -19.96 38.51
C HIS A 999 -34.70 -20.40 37.69
N TYR A 1000 -33.50 -20.15 38.19
CA TYR A 1000 -32.24 -20.62 37.61
C TYR A 1000 -31.33 -21.18 38.71
N ASN A 1001 -30.17 -21.73 38.33
CA ASN A 1001 -29.22 -22.33 39.26
C ASN A 1001 -29.90 -23.39 40.16
N ARG A 1002 -30.49 -24.41 39.52
CA ARG A 1002 -31.23 -25.50 40.18
C ARG A 1002 -30.28 -26.62 40.61
N GLN A 1003 -29.91 -26.65 41.89
CA GLN A 1003 -29.01 -27.66 42.46
C GLN A 1003 -29.78 -28.68 43.29
N ILE A 1004 -29.55 -29.97 43.03
CA ILE A 1004 -30.16 -31.07 43.77
C ILE A 1004 -29.68 -31.04 45.24
N LYS A 1005 -30.60 -31.32 46.15
CA LYS A 1005 -30.33 -31.50 47.59
C LYS A 1005 -30.49 -32.95 48.03
N ALA A 1006 -31.51 -33.64 47.53
CA ALA A 1006 -31.71 -35.07 47.75
C ALA A 1006 -32.64 -35.63 46.68
N VAL A 1007 -32.46 -36.91 46.37
CA VAL A 1007 -33.36 -37.69 45.52
C VAL A 1007 -33.85 -38.88 46.32
N SER A 1008 -35.14 -39.21 46.19
CA SER A 1008 -35.71 -40.42 46.79
C SER A 1008 -36.70 -41.05 45.83
N LEU A 1009 -36.80 -42.38 45.82
CA LEU A 1009 -37.74 -43.10 44.97
C LEU A 1009 -38.77 -43.88 45.80
N ALA A 1010 -39.97 -43.97 45.27
CA ALA A 1010 -41.01 -44.86 45.77
C ALA A 1010 -41.45 -45.78 44.64
N PHE A 1011 -41.40 -47.09 44.88
CA PHE A 1011 -41.83 -48.10 43.92
C PHE A 1011 -43.26 -48.51 44.28
N ASN A 1012 -44.20 -48.27 43.36
CA ASN A 1012 -45.58 -48.69 43.53
C ASN A 1012 -45.75 -50.11 42.97
N VAL A 1013 -45.38 -51.10 43.78
CA VAL A 1013 -45.58 -52.53 43.52
C VAL A 1013 -46.46 -53.02 44.67
N GLY A 1014 -47.54 -53.77 44.38
CA GLY A 1014 -48.58 -54.13 45.36
C GLY A 1014 -48.09 -54.60 46.75
N GLU A 1015 -48.97 -54.55 47.75
CA GLU A 1015 -48.63 -54.77 49.17
C GLU A 1015 -47.72 -55.98 49.42
N GLY A 1016 -46.57 -55.75 50.08
CA GLY A 1016 -45.66 -56.80 50.54
C GLY A 1016 -44.45 -57.12 49.66
N GLN A 1017 -44.32 -56.53 48.46
CA GLN A 1017 -43.17 -56.76 47.57
C GLN A 1017 -41.97 -55.84 47.91
N LYS A 1018 -40.75 -56.38 47.91
CA LYS A 1018 -39.51 -55.63 48.21
C LYS A 1018 -38.69 -55.45 46.94
N VAL A 1019 -38.61 -54.21 46.46
CA VAL A 1019 -37.80 -53.85 45.28
C VAL A 1019 -36.42 -53.40 45.71
N ASN A 1020 -35.38 -54.02 45.15
CA ASN A 1020 -34.02 -53.46 45.19
C ASN A 1020 -33.73 -52.84 43.83
N ALA A 1021 -33.02 -51.72 43.81
CA ALA A 1021 -32.66 -51.06 42.55
C ALA A 1021 -31.37 -50.26 42.71
N THR A 1022 -30.71 -49.95 41.60
CA THR A 1022 -29.61 -48.99 41.57
C THR A 1022 -30.04 -47.81 40.71
N LEU A 1023 -29.86 -46.60 41.26
CA LEU A 1023 -30.07 -45.35 40.54
C LEU A 1023 -28.72 -44.71 40.26
N THR A 1024 -28.48 -44.39 39.00
CA THR A 1024 -27.23 -43.78 38.52
C THR A 1024 -27.53 -42.46 37.81
N GLN A 1025 -26.84 -41.37 38.18
CA GLN A 1025 -26.90 -40.11 37.44
C GLN A 1025 -25.84 -40.11 36.34
N LEU A 1026 -26.26 -40.25 35.08
CA LEU A 1026 -25.37 -40.33 33.92
C LEU A 1026 -24.79 -38.95 33.57
N SER A 1027 -25.61 -37.91 33.60
CA SER A 1027 -25.19 -36.54 33.35
C SER A 1027 -26.02 -35.55 34.16
N SER A 1028 -25.45 -34.38 34.45
CA SER A 1028 -26.16 -33.30 35.13
C SER A 1028 -25.75 -31.95 34.57
N LYS A 1029 -26.70 -31.03 34.44
CA LYS A 1029 -26.49 -29.70 33.89
C LYS A 1029 -27.14 -28.64 34.78
N LEU A 1030 -26.44 -27.54 34.97
CA LEU A 1030 -26.82 -26.43 35.84
C LEU A 1030 -26.62 -25.10 35.10
N VAL A 1031 -27.68 -24.29 35.00
CA VAL A 1031 -27.60 -22.92 34.52
C VAL A 1031 -27.11 -22.01 35.65
N MET A 1032 -25.91 -21.47 35.56
CA MET A 1032 -25.27 -20.72 36.65
C MET A 1032 -25.79 -19.28 36.79
N ASP A 1033 -26.26 -18.69 35.70
CA ASP A 1033 -26.61 -17.27 35.57
C ASP A 1033 -27.91 -17.04 34.78
N THR A 1034 -28.54 -15.86 34.83
CA THR A 1034 -29.80 -15.55 34.13
C THR A 1034 -29.59 -15.35 32.64
N ASP A 1035 -29.30 -16.43 31.92
CA ASP A 1035 -29.01 -16.42 30.49
C ASP A 1035 -30.02 -17.26 29.70
N ILE A 1036 -30.82 -16.59 28.87
CA ILE A 1036 -31.81 -17.26 28.02
C ILE A 1036 -31.16 -18.15 26.95
N LYS A 1037 -29.92 -17.85 26.53
CA LYS A 1037 -29.19 -18.70 25.58
C LYS A 1037 -28.85 -20.05 26.21
N ALA A 1038 -28.46 -20.05 27.49
CA ALA A 1038 -28.21 -21.27 28.25
C ALA A 1038 -29.46 -22.15 28.34
N VAL A 1039 -30.63 -21.55 28.63
CA VAL A 1039 -31.91 -22.26 28.66
C VAL A 1039 -32.26 -22.84 27.28
N LYS A 1040 -32.15 -22.05 26.20
CA LYS A 1040 -32.38 -22.51 24.82
C LYS A 1040 -31.47 -23.67 24.43
N HIS A 1041 -30.20 -23.64 24.82
CA HIS A 1041 -29.23 -24.72 24.58
C HIS A 1041 -29.59 -26.00 25.37
N LEU A 1042 -30.12 -25.88 26.58
CA LEU A 1042 -30.57 -27.04 27.35
C LEU A 1042 -31.86 -27.68 26.81
N MET A 1043 -32.76 -26.87 26.26
CA MET A 1043 -33.98 -27.34 25.60
C MET A 1043 -33.67 -28.00 24.25
N ASP A 1044 -32.84 -27.35 23.42
CA ASP A 1044 -32.41 -27.86 22.13
C ASP A 1044 -30.88 -27.70 21.97
N PRO A 1045 -30.12 -28.80 22.07
CA PRO A 1045 -28.65 -28.81 21.96
C PRO A 1045 -28.10 -28.30 20.62
N ALA A 1046 -28.94 -28.15 19.59
CA ALA A 1046 -28.53 -27.53 18.32
C ALA A 1046 -28.25 -26.02 18.44
N ASN A 1047 -28.75 -25.36 19.50
CA ASN A 1047 -28.45 -23.96 19.77
C ASN A 1047 -27.03 -23.77 20.32
N GLU A 1048 -26.46 -22.59 20.14
CA GLU A 1048 -25.08 -22.24 20.54
C GLU A 1048 -24.78 -22.60 22.01
N ALA A 1049 -23.65 -23.26 22.24
CA ALA A 1049 -23.15 -23.58 23.57
C ALA A 1049 -22.77 -22.30 24.33
N THR A 1050 -23.10 -22.24 25.61
CA THR A 1050 -22.84 -21.06 26.46
C THR A 1050 -21.93 -21.41 27.63
N ALA A 1051 -21.03 -20.49 28.02
CA ALA A 1051 -20.19 -20.61 29.21
C ALA A 1051 -20.99 -20.62 30.54
N ASN A 1052 -22.27 -20.27 30.51
CA ASN A 1052 -23.14 -20.19 31.68
C ASN A 1052 -23.78 -21.53 32.09
N VAL A 1053 -23.45 -22.63 31.39
CA VAL A 1053 -23.91 -23.98 31.72
C VAL A 1053 -22.76 -24.79 32.33
N ARG A 1054 -22.96 -25.27 33.55
CA ARG A 1054 -22.06 -26.23 34.22
C ARG A 1054 -22.58 -27.64 33.99
N ALA A 1055 -21.76 -28.51 33.42
CA ALA A 1055 -22.12 -29.90 33.13
C ALA A 1055 -21.21 -30.89 33.88
N ASP A 1056 -21.80 -31.97 34.39
CA ASP A 1056 -21.14 -33.23 34.76
C ASP A 1056 -20.13 -33.15 35.92
N TRP A 1057 -20.35 -32.20 36.83
CA TRP A 1057 -19.64 -32.15 38.10
C TRP A 1057 -20.13 -33.30 38.99
N ARG A 1058 -19.21 -34.18 39.39
CA ARG A 1058 -19.51 -35.45 40.09
C ARG A 1058 -20.44 -36.38 39.29
N ALA A 1059 -20.24 -36.48 37.97
CA ALA A 1059 -21.00 -37.40 37.11
C ALA A 1059 -20.81 -38.87 37.50
N ASN A 1060 -21.76 -39.72 37.10
CA ASN A 1060 -21.80 -41.16 37.34
C ASN A 1060 -21.88 -41.57 38.81
N GLN A 1061 -22.40 -40.70 39.68
CA GLN A 1061 -22.78 -41.10 41.03
C GLN A 1061 -23.87 -42.17 40.98
N GLN A 1062 -23.82 -43.10 41.94
CA GLN A 1062 -24.76 -44.20 42.06
C GLN A 1062 -25.23 -44.32 43.49
N VAL A 1063 -26.49 -44.70 43.67
CA VAL A 1063 -27.05 -45.06 44.96
C VAL A 1063 -27.80 -46.38 44.86
N ALA A 1064 -27.65 -47.22 45.88
CA ALA A 1064 -28.42 -48.45 46.02
C ALA A 1064 -29.72 -48.17 46.79
N LEU A 1065 -30.83 -48.52 46.19
CA LEU A 1065 -32.18 -48.42 46.74
C LEU A 1065 -32.57 -49.79 47.29
N SER A 1066 -32.89 -49.84 48.57
CA SER A 1066 -33.27 -51.07 49.27
C SER A 1066 -34.58 -50.87 50.02
N HIS A 1067 -35.10 -51.90 50.67
CA HIS A 1067 -36.36 -51.80 51.40
C HIS A 1067 -36.30 -50.75 52.52
N VAL A 1068 -37.33 -49.89 52.58
CA VAL A 1068 -37.55 -48.87 53.61
C VAL A 1068 -38.92 -49.05 54.28
N ASP A 1069 -39.04 -48.60 55.53
CA ASP A 1069 -40.30 -48.63 56.27
C ASP A 1069 -41.35 -47.67 55.67
N GLN A 1070 -42.62 -47.88 55.98
CA GLN A 1070 -43.77 -47.19 55.34
C GLN A 1070 -43.76 -45.65 55.46
N TYR A 1071 -42.96 -45.08 56.36
CA TYR A 1071 -42.85 -43.63 56.58
C TYR A 1071 -41.46 -43.06 56.28
N THR A 1072 -40.53 -43.87 55.75
CA THR A 1072 -39.19 -43.42 55.38
C THR A 1072 -39.02 -43.38 53.86
N GLU A 1073 -38.32 -42.37 53.38
CA GLU A 1073 -38.08 -42.20 51.95
C GLU A 1073 -36.84 -42.99 51.52
N ASN A 1074 -36.93 -43.69 50.38
CA ASN A 1074 -35.82 -44.46 49.86
C ASN A 1074 -34.83 -43.55 49.12
N SER A 1075 -33.92 -42.92 49.86
CA SER A 1075 -32.83 -42.10 49.31
C SER A 1075 -31.53 -42.88 49.12
N GLY A 1076 -31.53 -44.19 49.45
CA GLY A 1076 -30.35 -45.06 49.43
C GLY A 1076 -29.29 -44.74 50.49
N MET A 1077 -29.66 -43.97 51.51
CA MET A 1077 -28.90 -43.82 52.77
C MET A 1077 -29.71 -44.44 53.92
N PHE A 1078 -29.03 -44.84 54.99
CA PHE A 1078 -29.71 -45.36 56.19
C PHE A 1078 -30.49 -44.26 56.92
N GLU A 1079 -29.94 -43.04 56.99
CA GLU A 1079 -30.58 -41.86 57.57
C GLU A 1079 -30.26 -40.64 56.69
N LEU A 1080 -31.29 -39.85 56.37
CA LEU A 1080 -31.14 -38.63 55.57
C LEU A 1080 -30.83 -37.44 56.49
N ASN A 1081 -29.54 -37.17 56.72
CA ASN A 1081 -29.08 -36.07 57.57
C ASN A 1081 -28.50 -34.91 56.75
N PHE A 1082 -29.24 -33.79 56.65
CA PHE A 1082 -28.78 -32.59 55.94
C PHE A 1082 -27.60 -31.87 56.61
N GLY A 1083 -27.27 -32.19 57.87
CA GLY A 1083 -26.18 -31.61 58.64
C GLY A 1083 -24.85 -32.38 58.58
N ASP A 1084 -24.75 -33.45 57.77
CA ASP A 1084 -23.49 -34.20 57.61
C ASP A 1084 -22.37 -33.28 57.06
N GLU A 1085 -21.12 -33.59 57.41
CA GLU A 1085 -19.94 -32.93 56.84
C GLU A 1085 -19.68 -33.37 55.39
N ARG A 1086 -20.22 -34.52 54.98
CA ARG A 1086 -20.16 -35.02 53.60
C ARG A 1086 -21.38 -34.58 52.79
N TYR A 1087 -21.20 -34.51 51.48
CA TYR A 1087 -22.33 -34.31 50.57
C TYR A 1087 -23.23 -35.54 50.53
N LEU A 1088 -24.55 -35.31 50.49
CA LEU A 1088 -25.51 -36.37 50.21
C LEU A 1088 -25.37 -36.87 48.75
N PRO A 1089 -25.85 -38.08 48.41
CA PRO A 1089 -25.88 -38.55 47.03
C PRO A 1089 -26.58 -37.55 46.11
N PHE A 1090 -25.91 -37.18 45.02
CA PHE A 1090 -26.36 -36.20 44.02
C PHE A 1090 -26.49 -34.77 44.55
N GLU A 1091 -26.10 -34.48 45.79
CA GLU A 1091 -26.16 -33.12 46.33
C GLU A 1091 -25.22 -32.17 45.55
N GLY A 1092 -25.74 -31.01 45.15
CA GLY A 1092 -24.98 -29.97 44.44
C GLY A 1092 -24.92 -30.15 42.92
N THR A 1093 -25.31 -31.31 42.39
CA THR A 1093 -25.40 -31.55 40.94
C THR A 1093 -26.61 -30.83 40.34
N GLY A 1094 -26.62 -30.68 39.02
CA GLY A 1094 -27.69 -29.98 38.31
C GLY A 1094 -29.00 -30.75 38.28
N ALA A 1095 -30.13 -30.07 38.47
CA ALA A 1095 -31.45 -30.69 38.43
C ALA A 1095 -31.78 -31.26 37.04
N VAL A 1096 -31.37 -30.57 35.97
CA VAL A 1096 -31.48 -31.07 34.59
C VAL A 1096 -30.48 -32.20 34.43
N SER A 1097 -30.95 -33.43 34.25
CA SER A 1097 -30.07 -34.59 34.38
C SER A 1097 -30.62 -35.82 33.67
N ASN A 1098 -29.71 -36.73 33.29
CA ASN A 1098 -30.04 -38.03 32.72
C ASN A 1098 -29.77 -39.12 33.77
N TRP A 1099 -30.69 -40.07 33.90
CA TRP A 1099 -30.64 -41.10 34.92
C TRP A 1099 -30.80 -42.50 34.30
N ASN A 1100 -30.16 -43.47 34.92
CA ASN A 1100 -30.38 -44.89 34.67
C ASN A 1100 -30.91 -45.53 35.96
N LEU A 1101 -32.04 -46.23 35.85
CA LEU A 1101 -32.64 -46.98 36.93
C LEU A 1101 -32.64 -48.46 36.56
N GLU A 1102 -31.96 -49.27 37.38
CA GLU A 1102 -31.81 -50.70 37.18
C GLU A 1102 -32.43 -51.46 38.36
N LEU A 1103 -33.37 -52.35 38.06
CA LEU A 1103 -34.03 -53.24 39.00
C LEU A 1103 -33.10 -54.42 39.33
N ASN A 1104 -32.75 -54.53 40.61
CA ASN A 1104 -31.84 -55.52 41.14
C ASN A 1104 -32.60 -56.49 42.08
N GLY A 1105 -32.13 -57.72 42.23
CA GLY A 1105 -32.77 -58.72 43.10
C GLY A 1105 -32.53 -60.16 42.64
N LYS A 1106 -32.86 -61.15 43.48
CA LYS A 1106 -32.85 -62.55 43.02
C LYS A 1106 -34.05 -62.75 42.11
N LYS A 1107 -33.85 -63.52 41.03
CA LYS A 1107 -34.90 -63.85 40.07
C LYS A 1107 -36.10 -64.48 40.81
N GLY A 1108 -37.22 -63.77 40.88
CA GLY A 1108 -38.44 -64.18 41.58
C GLY A 1108 -38.78 -63.43 42.88
N ASP A 1109 -37.92 -62.53 43.38
CA ASP A 1109 -38.20 -61.75 44.62
C ASP A 1109 -39.38 -60.77 44.47
N TYR A 1110 -39.59 -60.26 43.26
CA TYR A 1110 -40.76 -59.51 42.83
C TYR A 1110 -40.92 -59.71 41.32
N ASN A 1111 -42.12 -59.51 40.81
CA ASN A 1111 -42.38 -59.58 39.38
C ASN A 1111 -42.35 -58.17 38.80
N PRO A 1112 -41.39 -57.82 37.92
CA PRO A 1112 -41.34 -56.49 37.31
C PRO A 1112 -42.63 -56.08 36.60
N LYS A 1113 -43.48 -57.03 36.18
CA LYS A 1113 -44.79 -56.76 35.58
C LYS A 1113 -45.76 -56.07 36.55
N ASP A 1114 -45.66 -56.37 37.85
CA ASP A 1114 -46.55 -55.87 38.91
C ASP A 1114 -46.25 -54.41 39.30
N LEU A 1115 -45.19 -53.81 38.73
CA LEU A 1115 -44.81 -52.42 38.96
C LEU A 1115 -45.83 -51.47 38.30
N LEU A 1116 -46.62 -50.75 39.08
CA LEU A 1116 -47.60 -49.81 38.56
C LEU A 1116 -46.96 -48.48 38.16
N ASP A 1117 -46.09 -47.94 39.02
CA ASP A 1117 -45.39 -46.68 38.80
C ASP A 1117 -44.11 -46.59 39.65
N VAL A 1118 -43.19 -45.72 39.25
CA VAL A 1118 -42.04 -45.29 40.04
C VAL A 1118 -42.14 -43.79 40.27
N THR A 1119 -42.33 -43.39 41.52
CA THR A 1119 -42.42 -41.98 41.90
C THR A 1119 -41.06 -41.46 42.37
N ILE A 1120 -40.55 -40.44 41.71
CA ILE A 1120 -39.29 -39.77 42.04
C ILE A 1120 -39.61 -38.50 42.83
N LYS A 1121 -39.15 -38.44 44.07
CA LYS A 1121 -39.18 -37.23 44.90
C LYS A 1121 -37.84 -36.51 44.79
N LEU A 1122 -37.83 -35.40 44.07
CA LEU A 1122 -36.65 -34.57 43.86
C LEU A 1122 -36.71 -33.32 44.75
N ARG A 1123 -35.76 -33.19 45.67
CA ARG A 1123 -35.56 -31.97 46.46
C ARG A 1123 -34.41 -31.19 45.84
N TYR A 1124 -34.64 -29.94 45.49
CA TYR A 1124 -33.62 -29.08 44.89
C TYR A 1124 -33.74 -27.65 45.40
N THR A 1125 -32.69 -26.87 45.16
CA THR A 1125 -32.63 -25.45 45.49
C THR A 1125 -32.46 -24.61 44.23
N ALA A 1126 -33.09 -23.45 44.17
CA ALA A 1126 -33.01 -22.54 43.03
C ALA A 1126 -32.80 -21.07 43.45
N LYS A 1127 -32.38 -20.23 42.51
CA LYS A 1127 -32.33 -18.77 42.64
C LYS A 1127 -33.40 -18.12 41.75
N GLN A 1128 -33.88 -16.95 42.14
CA GLN A 1128 -34.88 -16.18 41.38
C GLN A 1128 -34.20 -15.21 40.41
N GLY A 1129 -34.49 -15.35 39.11
CA GLY A 1129 -33.93 -14.53 38.02
C GLY A 1129 -34.73 -13.28 37.67
N GLY A 1130 -35.86 -13.05 38.35
CA GLY A 1130 -36.71 -11.87 38.17
C GLY A 1130 -37.76 -12.03 37.05
N SER A 1131 -38.68 -11.07 36.97
CA SER A 1131 -39.84 -11.12 36.06
C SER A 1131 -39.44 -11.07 34.58
N ARG A 1132 -38.36 -10.35 34.24
CA ARG A 1132 -37.84 -10.29 32.87
C ARG A 1132 -37.41 -11.66 32.38
N PHE A 1133 -36.50 -12.32 33.11
CA PHE A 1133 -36.02 -13.66 32.77
C PHE A 1133 -37.18 -14.66 32.68
N ALA A 1134 -38.11 -14.59 33.64
CA ALA A 1134 -39.31 -15.44 33.62
C ALA A 1134 -40.17 -15.26 32.35
N ASN A 1135 -40.33 -14.03 31.85
CA ASN A 1135 -41.09 -13.76 30.63
C ASN A 1135 -40.35 -14.24 29.37
N GLU A 1136 -39.03 -14.09 29.33
CA GLU A 1136 -38.19 -14.59 28.23
C GLU A 1136 -38.24 -16.12 28.14
N VAL A 1137 -38.16 -16.83 29.27
CA VAL A 1137 -38.30 -18.30 29.33
C VAL A 1137 -39.70 -18.74 28.89
N LYS A 1138 -40.77 -18.08 29.38
CA LYS A 1138 -42.15 -18.38 28.95
C LYS A 1138 -42.35 -18.26 27.43
N GLY A 1139 -41.67 -17.31 26.78
CA GLY A 1139 -41.74 -17.13 25.32
C GLY A 1139 -41.12 -18.29 24.52
N VAL A 1140 -40.27 -19.12 25.14
CA VAL A 1140 -39.57 -20.24 24.49
C VAL A 1140 -40.27 -21.59 24.75
N LEU A 1141 -41.14 -21.69 25.76
CA LEU A 1141 -41.86 -22.93 26.10
C LEU A 1141 -42.85 -23.33 24.99
N LYS A 1142 -42.60 -24.46 24.32
CA LYS A 1142 -43.45 -25.04 23.26
C LYS A 1142 -44.42 -26.07 23.84
N PRO A 1143 -45.62 -26.28 23.26
CA PRO A 1143 -46.51 -27.38 23.65
C PRO A 1143 -45.75 -28.71 23.70
N TYR A 1144 -45.81 -29.40 24.83
CA TYR A 1144 -45.03 -30.62 25.07
C TYR A 1144 -45.82 -31.86 24.64
N ASN A 1145 -45.10 -32.95 24.35
CA ASN A 1145 -45.74 -34.24 24.09
C ASN A 1145 -46.12 -34.86 25.44
N ALA A 1146 -47.41 -35.06 25.66
CA ALA A 1146 -47.93 -35.80 26.80
C ALA A 1146 -48.32 -37.21 26.35
N THR A 1147 -48.39 -38.12 27.31
CA THR A 1147 -48.78 -39.50 27.07
C THR A 1147 -49.92 -39.89 27.98
N SER A 1148 -50.82 -40.72 27.48
CA SER A 1148 -51.87 -41.38 28.27
C SER A 1148 -51.71 -42.88 28.10
N PHE A 1149 -51.67 -43.59 29.22
CA PHE A 1149 -51.62 -45.05 29.28
C PHE A 1149 -53.02 -45.60 29.54
N PHE A 1150 -53.41 -46.62 28.79
CA PHE A 1150 -54.67 -47.35 28.93
C PHE A 1150 -54.37 -48.85 28.93
N ASP A 1151 -54.77 -49.54 29.98
CA ASP A 1151 -54.86 -50.99 30.01
C ASP A 1151 -56.23 -51.37 29.45
N LEU A 1152 -56.30 -51.97 28.26
CA LEU A 1152 -57.59 -52.14 27.58
C LEU A 1152 -58.51 -53.13 28.29
N ALA A 1153 -57.98 -54.19 28.92
CA ALA A 1153 -58.80 -55.13 29.68
C ALA A 1153 -59.35 -54.50 30.97
N TYR A 1154 -58.56 -53.62 31.60
CA TYR A 1154 -58.95 -52.97 32.84
C TYR A 1154 -59.81 -51.71 32.64
N ASN A 1155 -59.45 -50.86 31.69
CA ASN A 1155 -60.12 -49.58 31.44
C ASN A 1155 -61.42 -49.72 30.63
N PHE A 1156 -61.55 -50.77 29.80
CA PHE A 1156 -62.70 -51.01 28.91
C PHE A 1156 -63.20 -52.46 29.04
N THR A 1157 -63.60 -52.85 30.25
CA THR A 1157 -63.87 -54.26 30.59
C THR A 1157 -65.03 -54.88 29.78
N ASP A 1158 -66.11 -54.11 29.54
CA ASP A 1158 -67.28 -54.62 28.81
C ASP A 1158 -66.95 -54.81 27.31
N GLU A 1159 -66.22 -53.86 26.71
CA GLU A 1159 -65.75 -53.92 25.34
C GLU A 1159 -64.69 -55.02 25.14
N TRP A 1160 -63.81 -55.20 26.13
CA TRP A 1160 -62.79 -56.27 26.12
C TRP A 1160 -63.42 -57.67 26.20
N ALA A 1161 -64.43 -57.85 27.05
CA ALA A 1161 -65.18 -59.10 27.15
C ALA A 1161 -65.95 -59.40 25.84
N ALA A 1162 -66.59 -58.39 25.23
CA ALA A 1162 -67.30 -58.55 23.97
C ALA A 1162 -66.37 -59.00 22.81
N LEU A 1163 -65.12 -58.52 22.81
CA LEU A 1163 -64.11 -58.82 21.79
C LEU A 1163 -63.42 -60.19 21.98
N THR A 1164 -63.35 -60.70 23.21
CA THR A 1164 -62.67 -61.96 23.53
C THR A 1164 -63.61 -63.16 23.73
N GLU A 1165 -64.89 -62.93 24.09
CA GLU A 1165 -65.89 -63.98 24.35
C GLU A 1165 -67.08 -63.98 23.35
N GLY A 1166 -67.23 -62.97 22.49
CA GLY A 1166 -68.33 -62.85 21.51
C GLY A 1166 -68.05 -63.45 20.12
N GLU A 1167 -69.11 -63.68 19.31
CA GLU A 1167 -68.99 -64.15 17.90
C GLU A 1167 -68.50 -63.06 16.91
N THR A 1168 -68.22 -61.84 17.38
CA THR A 1168 -67.82 -60.69 16.55
C THR A 1168 -66.35 -60.31 16.77
N ASN A 1169 -65.60 -60.13 15.69
CA ASN A 1169 -64.18 -59.75 15.73
C ASN A 1169 -63.93 -58.23 15.84
N ASP A 1170 -64.98 -57.43 15.96
CA ASP A 1170 -64.93 -55.97 15.89
C ASP A 1170 -65.62 -55.36 17.12
N VAL A 1171 -64.96 -54.43 17.80
CA VAL A 1171 -65.55 -53.62 18.89
C VAL A 1171 -65.23 -52.14 18.69
N SER A 1172 -66.09 -51.24 19.13
CA SER A 1172 -65.83 -49.80 19.06
C SER A 1172 -65.63 -49.23 20.46
N ILE A 1173 -64.49 -48.56 20.68
CA ILE A 1173 -64.12 -47.94 21.96
C ILE A 1173 -64.18 -46.42 21.82
N THR A 1174 -64.83 -45.75 22.77
CA THR A 1174 -64.96 -44.29 22.77
C THR A 1174 -63.90 -43.65 23.65
N PHE A 1175 -63.05 -42.79 23.06
CA PHE A 1175 -62.08 -41.98 23.78
C PHE A 1175 -62.58 -40.55 23.92
N THR A 1176 -62.58 -40.03 25.15
CA THR A 1176 -63.04 -38.67 25.47
C THR A 1176 -61.87 -37.77 25.88
N GLN A 1177 -62.03 -36.45 25.72
CA GLN A 1177 -60.91 -35.50 25.91
C GLN A 1177 -60.44 -35.38 27.37
N ASP A 1178 -61.29 -35.69 28.36
CA ASP A 1178 -60.94 -35.79 29.78
C ASP A 1178 -59.94 -36.91 30.08
N MET A 1179 -59.84 -37.92 29.21
CA MET A 1179 -58.81 -38.97 29.27
C MET A 1179 -57.43 -38.47 28.80
N PHE A 1180 -57.33 -37.23 28.29
CA PHE A 1180 -56.11 -36.58 27.82
C PHE A 1180 -55.93 -35.20 28.50
N PRO A 1181 -55.36 -35.15 29.72
CA PRO A 1181 -55.13 -33.91 30.44
C PRO A 1181 -54.42 -32.84 29.59
N ASN A 1182 -54.96 -31.62 29.56
CA ASN A 1182 -54.35 -30.47 28.91
C ASN A 1182 -54.11 -30.62 27.39
N MET A 1183 -54.85 -31.52 26.72
CA MET A 1183 -54.74 -31.75 25.28
C MET A 1183 -54.97 -30.46 24.49
N SER A 1184 -53.92 -30.03 23.77
CA SER A 1184 -53.88 -28.80 22.98
C SER A 1184 -54.24 -28.98 21.50
N SER A 1185 -54.21 -30.22 21.03
CA SER A 1185 -54.54 -30.64 19.66
C SER A 1185 -55.32 -31.93 19.73
N SER A 1186 -56.43 -32.04 19.00
CA SER A 1186 -57.25 -33.27 18.92
C SER A 1186 -56.52 -34.46 18.30
N LYS A 1187 -55.39 -34.25 17.61
CA LYS A 1187 -54.62 -35.34 16.99
C LYS A 1187 -53.85 -36.17 18.00
N ILE A 1188 -53.91 -37.48 17.83
CA ILE A 1188 -52.99 -38.43 18.44
C ILE A 1188 -51.78 -38.53 17.52
N ILE A 1189 -50.58 -38.29 18.06
CA ILE A 1189 -49.32 -38.24 17.32
C ILE A 1189 -48.48 -39.51 17.48
N GLY A 1190 -48.88 -40.40 18.40
CA GLY A 1190 -48.22 -41.67 18.65
C GLY A 1190 -49.17 -42.70 19.26
N LEU A 1191 -48.99 -43.96 18.88
CA LEU A 1191 -49.74 -45.11 19.36
C LEU A 1191 -48.77 -46.28 19.52
N LEU A 1192 -48.78 -46.93 20.67
CA LEU A 1192 -48.09 -48.19 20.89
C LEU A 1192 -49.01 -49.12 21.65
N ILE A 1193 -49.18 -50.37 21.18
CA ILE A 1193 -49.94 -51.40 21.89
C ILE A 1193 -49.04 -52.60 22.14
N ARG A 1194 -49.00 -53.05 23.39
CA ARG A 1194 -48.38 -54.29 23.82
C ARG A 1194 -49.47 -55.31 24.14
N TYR A 1195 -49.46 -56.43 23.44
CA TYR A 1195 -50.39 -57.53 23.64
C TYR A 1195 -49.78 -58.56 24.60
N GLU A 1196 -50.58 -59.02 25.54
CA GLU A 1196 -50.29 -60.15 26.41
C GLU A 1196 -51.07 -61.37 25.92
N TYR A 1197 -50.38 -62.50 25.67
CA TYR A 1197 -50.98 -63.71 25.09
C TYR A 1197 -51.02 -64.87 26.09
N LYS A 1198 -52.13 -65.60 26.12
CA LYS A 1198 -52.27 -66.87 26.85
C LYS A 1198 -51.30 -67.92 26.30
N ASN A 1199 -50.52 -68.53 27.19
CA ASN A 1199 -49.53 -69.59 26.87
C ASN A 1199 -48.42 -69.21 25.85
N GLY A 1200 -48.25 -67.92 25.52
CA GLY A 1200 -47.15 -67.44 24.68
C GLY A 1200 -47.23 -67.80 23.18
N GLN A 1201 -48.35 -68.35 22.69
CA GLN A 1201 -48.60 -68.50 21.25
C GLN A 1201 -49.18 -67.20 20.69
N GLY A 1202 -48.34 -66.41 20.01
CA GLY A 1202 -48.72 -65.12 19.42
C GLY A 1202 -49.34 -65.25 18.03
N GLY A 1203 -50.20 -64.31 17.66
CA GLY A 1203 -50.82 -64.24 16.33
C GLY A 1203 -51.98 -63.28 16.20
N ALA A 1204 -52.57 -62.83 17.31
CA ALA A 1204 -53.65 -61.85 17.31
C ALA A 1204 -53.15 -60.41 17.50
N PHE A 1205 -53.53 -59.49 16.62
CA PHE A 1205 -53.26 -58.06 16.75
C PHE A 1205 -54.46 -57.23 16.31
N PHE A 1206 -54.56 -55.97 16.76
CA PHE A 1206 -55.64 -55.07 16.38
C PHE A 1206 -55.38 -54.36 15.04
N THR A 1207 -56.47 -54.17 14.32
CA THR A 1207 -56.61 -53.19 13.24
C THR A 1207 -57.58 -52.10 13.68
N ILE A 1208 -57.15 -50.83 13.69
CA ILE A 1208 -57.99 -49.69 14.09
C ILE A 1208 -58.59 -49.02 12.84
N ASN A 1209 -59.91 -48.77 12.87
CA ASN A 1209 -60.71 -48.20 11.78
C ASN A 1209 -60.46 -48.90 10.44
N ASP A 1210 -60.31 -50.23 10.49
CA ASP A 1210 -60.09 -51.16 9.38
C ASP A 1210 -58.85 -50.91 8.48
N ASN A 1211 -58.05 -49.88 8.75
CA ASN A 1211 -56.91 -49.47 7.92
C ASN A 1211 -55.57 -49.39 8.68
N LEU A 1212 -55.57 -49.16 9.99
CA LEU A 1212 -54.34 -49.04 10.77
C LEU A 1212 -54.04 -50.37 11.47
N GLN A 1213 -53.13 -51.17 10.91
CA GLN A 1213 -52.63 -52.36 11.61
C GLN A 1213 -51.73 -51.93 12.77
N VAL A 1214 -51.92 -52.52 13.95
CA VAL A 1214 -51.16 -52.22 15.16
C VAL A 1214 -50.43 -53.46 15.63
N PRO A 1215 -49.23 -53.74 15.07
CA PRO A 1215 -48.44 -54.89 15.48
C PRO A 1215 -48.00 -54.78 16.94
N ASN A 1216 -47.72 -55.92 17.57
CA ASN A 1216 -47.30 -55.96 18.96
C ASN A 1216 -46.02 -55.15 19.20
N ASN A 1217 -46.04 -54.31 20.22
CA ASN A 1217 -44.90 -53.56 20.74
C ASN A 1217 -44.21 -52.67 19.67
N THR A 1218 -44.99 -52.18 18.70
CA THR A 1218 -44.49 -51.33 17.62
C THR A 1218 -45.04 -49.92 17.80
N TYR A 1219 -44.16 -48.92 17.85
CA TYR A 1219 -44.55 -47.51 17.91
C TYR A 1219 -45.01 -47.03 16.54
N LEU A 1220 -46.24 -46.54 16.46
CA LEU A 1220 -46.87 -46.03 15.25
C LEU A 1220 -47.18 -44.55 15.41
N GLN A 1221 -47.08 -43.79 14.32
CA GLN A 1221 -47.52 -42.40 14.26
C GLN A 1221 -48.81 -42.34 13.43
N PRO A 1222 -49.99 -42.51 14.06
CA PRO A 1222 -51.25 -42.56 13.32
C PRO A 1222 -51.56 -41.18 12.72
N THR A 1223 -51.77 -41.11 11.41
CA THR A 1223 -52.22 -39.86 10.75
C THR A 1223 -53.72 -39.67 10.81
N THR A 1224 -54.47 -40.74 11.11
CA THR A 1224 -55.93 -40.81 11.03
C THR A 1224 -56.64 -40.79 12.38
N LEU A 1225 -55.93 -40.93 13.50
CA LEU A 1225 -56.52 -40.97 14.84
C LEU A 1225 -56.60 -39.56 15.45
N SER A 1226 -57.80 -39.19 15.88
CA SER A 1226 -58.05 -37.95 16.60
C SER A 1226 -59.18 -38.12 17.61
N VAL A 1227 -59.13 -37.35 18.69
CA VAL A 1227 -60.12 -37.27 19.76
C VAL A 1227 -60.80 -35.90 19.68
N GLY A 1228 -62.05 -35.88 19.21
CA GLY A 1228 -62.86 -34.67 19.10
C GLY A 1228 -63.41 -34.21 20.46
N GLN A 1229 -63.90 -32.97 20.53
CA GLN A 1229 -64.45 -32.39 21.77
C GLN A 1229 -65.66 -33.14 22.36
N ARG A 1230 -66.39 -33.94 21.56
CA ARG A 1230 -67.51 -34.77 22.00
C ARG A 1230 -67.14 -36.24 22.24
N GLY A 1231 -65.84 -36.57 22.21
CA GLY A 1231 -65.32 -37.93 22.14
C GLY A 1231 -65.22 -38.43 20.70
N SER A 1232 -64.33 -39.40 20.49
CA SER A 1232 -64.15 -40.10 19.22
C SER A 1232 -64.28 -41.60 19.44
N GLU A 1233 -65.10 -42.24 18.63
CA GLU A 1233 -65.25 -43.68 18.60
C GLU A 1233 -64.25 -44.29 17.61
N TRP A 1234 -63.42 -45.22 18.08
CA TRP A 1234 -62.46 -45.95 17.25
C TRP A 1234 -62.84 -47.42 17.22
N LYS A 1235 -62.92 -47.99 16.01
CA LYS A 1235 -63.26 -49.40 15.80
C LYS A 1235 -61.99 -50.25 15.85
N PHE A 1236 -61.91 -51.18 16.79
CA PHE A 1236 -60.83 -52.16 16.94
C PHE A 1236 -61.30 -53.52 16.40
N THR A 1237 -60.62 -54.01 15.37
CA THR A 1237 -60.88 -55.29 14.72
C THR A 1237 -59.71 -56.24 14.98
N VAL A 1238 -59.96 -57.41 15.60
CA VAL A 1238 -58.93 -58.43 15.86
C VAL A 1238 -58.58 -59.17 14.57
N ARG A 1239 -57.28 -59.27 14.28
CA ARG A 1239 -56.74 -60.12 13.21
C ARG A 1239 -55.93 -61.24 13.86
N GLY A 1240 -56.40 -62.48 13.76
CA GLY A 1240 -55.81 -63.67 14.38
C GLY A 1240 -56.80 -64.36 15.34
N ASP A 1241 -56.30 -65.28 16.19
CA ASP A 1241 -57.13 -65.97 17.19
C ASP A 1241 -57.36 -65.08 18.42
N ALA A 1242 -58.55 -64.50 18.55
CA ALA A 1242 -58.92 -63.61 19.65
C ALA A 1242 -58.81 -64.28 21.03
N SER A 1243 -59.00 -65.61 21.12
CA SER A 1243 -58.94 -66.34 22.39
C SER A 1243 -57.51 -66.42 22.96
N SER A 1244 -56.51 -66.12 22.15
CA SER A 1244 -55.10 -66.07 22.55
C SER A 1244 -54.73 -64.80 23.31
N LEU A 1245 -55.53 -63.73 23.27
CA LEU A 1245 -55.25 -62.48 23.98
C LEU A 1245 -55.71 -62.55 25.44
N GLU A 1246 -54.85 -62.09 26.34
CA GLU A 1246 -55.13 -61.93 27.78
C GLU A 1246 -55.36 -60.46 28.13
N ASN A 1247 -54.50 -59.56 27.62
CA ASN A 1247 -54.62 -58.11 27.78
C ASN A 1247 -53.96 -57.36 26.60
N ALA A 1248 -54.22 -56.07 26.47
CA ALA A 1248 -53.50 -55.15 25.61
C ALA A 1248 -53.25 -53.81 26.32
N GLU A 1249 -51.99 -53.49 26.57
CA GLU A 1249 -51.55 -52.21 27.14
C GLU A 1249 -51.31 -51.20 26.01
N MET A 1250 -52.05 -50.10 26.01
CA MET A 1250 -51.99 -49.06 24.98
C MET A 1250 -51.41 -47.75 25.53
N VAL A 1251 -50.42 -47.20 24.84
CA VAL A 1251 -49.88 -45.86 25.09
C VAL A 1251 -50.25 -44.95 23.92
N LEU A 1252 -50.91 -43.85 24.22
CA LEU A 1252 -51.23 -42.80 23.27
C LEU A 1252 -50.39 -41.56 23.55
N VAL A 1253 -49.81 -40.97 22.51
CA VAL A 1253 -49.03 -39.72 22.58
C VAL A 1253 -49.83 -38.60 21.94
N TYR A 1254 -49.94 -37.46 22.63
CA TYR A 1254 -50.67 -36.27 22.19
C TYR A 1254 -49.91 -34.99 22.57
N LYS A 1255 -50.31 -33.83 22.03
CA LYS A 1255 -49.70 -32.55 22.42
C LYS A 1255 -50.50 -31.90 23.54
N ALA A 1256 -49.85 -31.56 24.64
CA ALA A 1256 -50.44 -30.81 25.74
C ALA A 1256 -49.91 -29.37 25.82
N LYS A 1257 -50.69 -28.47 26.42
CA LYS A 1257 -50.31 -27.09 26.76
C LYS A 1257 -50.66 -26.84 28.22
N ILE A 1258 -49.79 -26.14 28.95
CA ILE A 1258 -50.09 -25.68 30.32
C ILE A 1258 -51.16 -24.59 30.31
#